data_AF-A0AAD5EZV2-F1
#
_entry.id   AF-A0AAD5EZV2-F1
#
_cell.length_a   1.000
_cell.length_b   1.000
_cell.length_c   1.000
_cell.angle_alpha   90.00
_cell.angle_beta   90.00
_cell.angle_gamma   90.00
#
_symmetry.space_group_name_H-M   'P 1'
#
loop_
_entity.id
_entity.type
_entity.pdbx_description
1 polymer ?
#
loop_
_entity_poly.entity_id
_entity_poly.type
_entity_poly.pdbx_seq_one_letter_code
_entity_poly.pdbx_strand_id
1 'polypeptide(L)'
;MIRNPKMLDILEQVPEGLTNLYDRMWRQVSTQRSRNSRSCKAILVAVFLAYRPLQLQELPMLAGFKGNLASHDTIVKLVRRCGSFLTIQQGTETVHFVHQSAKDFLRDNKDILDGMFPTGMGDGHHQLFSRSLTAMTAPITGLRQDIYGLHNPGVLSSEIERPVPDPLAAMRYSCVRWLDHFSEWVSLKQVEGQDGAKEVATFLEEKYLYWLEALGLCGSLTEGIVSIRKLEALATRNRWDHLAIRIRDAQRFALANKRGIEIAPLQVYVSALIFCPTSSWIREKFKELIPEWIKKGPKIQLEWDACLLTLEGHDSGVEQVAFSPDSRIIASSDQRGTIKIWDAYTGACLNTISDRRAQIVKLAFLSAEPSIILASAGREFGGCSIKIWNPFNGSTPLRTLFMLNKMSNIITFIASSKTAVWMDEAGTLIKFDLDTGKPLDEIKLPSMPIAVSPDGQIIITQAEHECCCHVWDWSDPETARLTLDDCSPYDDYMPVFSPDSTNLVAYTETLRYTTLGVWDLTRGACTALPSKLDSSVARLAFSPDGAVVAFADMRDTVSLWDITTNTSQVFSGHRDVAWALAISPDGRLLASGCADATIKILDLTIKTSLSSDSDTRLGPKDWLLSPNGLWAASLINGNVLRIWSSVTGEYAFEIREPRSDWDCKLTRMLEFSPCDRWLAFFLPDGLKIWDTTTWKIQGQFRPGFVWNSSLSSNNLVLLLDGRNTVEIWDLHACKLISTFSRALYRHGFVENMAFYPNGLRLELASRGNLEIWDCAAKECIQVVNRRPDIISWEDKRPVQLTNDGEWVTVKGKRVLWVPSQYRPRFTSDEDVPGHQKAVDCNESGIAILDNCDRVIYIDFDVPKIVLNF
;
A
#
# COMPACT_ATOMS: atom_id res chain seq x y z
N MET A 1 24.07 2.39 24.70
CA MET A 1 24.30 2.55 26.15
C MET A 1 25.01 3.87 26.38
N ILE A 2 24.35 4.80 27.07
CA ILE A 2 24.85 6.14 27.38
C ILE A 2 25.83 6.04 28.57
N ARG A 3 27.07 6.50 28.38
CA ARG A 3 28.06 6.66 29.46
C ARG A 3 27.71 7.91 30.26
N ASN A 4 27.20 7.73 31.48
CA ASN A 4 27.08 8.82 32.44
C ASN A 4 28.44 9.01 33.12
N PRO A 5 29.15 10.14 32.90
CA PRO A 5 30.52 10.33 33.42
C PRO A 5 30.58 10.37 34.96
N LYS A 6 29.47 10.67 35.65
CA LYS A 6 29.40 10.58 37.12
C LYS A 6 29.35 9.14 37.66
N MET A 7 29.11 8.14 36.80
CA MET A 7 29.16 6.73 37.18
C MET A 7 30.58 6.14 37.08
N LEU A 8 31.49 6.78 36.32
CA LEU A 8 32.88 6.32 36.22
C LEU A 8 33.64 6.49 37.54
N ASP A 9 33.45 7.61 38.24
CA ASP A 9 34.11 7.86 39.54
C ASP A 9 33.62 6.91 40.65
N ILE A 10 32.42 6.32 40.52
CA ILE A 10 31.88 5.33 41.46
C ILE A 10 32.30 3.90 41.05
N LEU A 11 32.52 3.65 39.75
CA LEU A 11 32.97 2.36 39.22
C LEU A 11 34.49 2.13 39.37
N GLU A 12 35.28 3.19 39.64
CA GLU A 12 36.72 3.07 39.94
C GLU A 12 37.01 2.56 41.37
N GLN A 13 36.00 2.43 42.23
CA GLN A 13 36.12 1.74 43.51
C GLN A 13 35.75 0.26 43.36
N VAL A 14 36.44 -0.47 42.47
CA VAL A 14 36.44 -1.94 42.55
C VAL A 14 37.03 -2.30 43.91
N PRO A 15 36.32 -3.05 44.79
CA PRO A 15 36.85 -3.40 46.11
C PRO A 15 38.22 -4.07 45.96
N GLU A 16 39.22 -3.57 46.69
CA GLU A 16 40.59 -4.12 46.71
C GLU A 16 40.55 -5.61 47.08
N GLY A 17 40.47 -6.48 46.07
CA GLY A 17 40.28 -7.92 46.27
C GLY A 17 39.45 -8.62 45.19
N LEU A 18 38.56 -7.92 44.47
CA LEU A 18 37.72 -8.53 43.43
C LEU A 18 38.55 -9.00 42.22
N THR A 19 39.50 -8.19 41.76
CA THR A 19 40.42 -8.53 40.67
C THR A 19 41.25 -9.77 41.02
N ASN A 20 41.79 -9.83 42.24
CA ASN A 20 42.53 -10.99 42.76
C ASN A 20 41.65 -12.24 42.94
N LEU A 21 40.34 -12.07 43.17
CA LEU A 21 39.37 -13.16 43.21
C LEU A 21 39.14 -13.71 41.79
N TYR A 22 38.85 -12.84 40.82
CA TYR A 22 38.63 -13.26 39.43
C TYR A 22 39.87 -13.87 38.80
N ASP A 23 41.08 -13.36 39.10
CA ASP A 23 42.34 -13.99 38.67
C ASP A 23 42.50 -15.40 39.22
N ARG A 24 42.20 -15.61 40.51
CA ARG A 24 42.24 -16.96 41.12
C ARG A 24 41.22 -17.89 40.48
N MET A 25 40.01 -17.40 40.20
CA MET A 25 38.96 -18.16 39.53
C MET A 25 39.35 -18.50 38.09
N TRP A 26 39.91 -17.54 37.34
CA TRP A 26 40.41 -17.78 36.00
C TRP A 26 41.53 -18.82 36.00
N ARG A 27 42.47 -18.74 36.95
CA ARG A 27 43.49 -19.78 37.15
C ARG A 27 42.85 -21.13 37.40
N GLN A 28 41.81 -21.27 38.21
CA GLN A 28 41.13 -22.56 38.42
C GLN A 28 40.49 -23.12 37.14
N VAL A 29 39.93 -22.26 36.28
CA VAL A 29 39.35 -22.68 35.00
C VAL A 29 40.45 -23.03 33.97
N SER A 30 41.57 -22.31 33.99
CA SER A 30 42.67 -22.42 33.01
C SER A 30 43.76 -23.42 33.39
N THR A 31 43.98 -23.69 34.68
CA THR A 31 44.98 -24.64 35.20
C THR A 31 44.37 -26.02 35.38
N GLN A 32 44.37 -26.81 34.32
CA GLN A 32 44.50 -28.29 34.34
C GLN A 32 44.49 -28.81 32.90
N ARG A 33 45.41 -29.72 32.55
CA ARG A 33 45.42 -30.49 31.28
C ARG A 33 44.23 -31.45 31.13
N SER A 34 43.12 -31.22 31.84
CA SER A 34 41.94 -32.07 31.82
C SER A 34 41.00 -31.68 30.68
N ARG A 35 40.35 -32.67 30.07
CA ARG A 35 39.32 -32.51 29.01
C ARG A 35 38.22 -31.50 29.41
N ASN A 36 37.98 -31.35 30.71
CA ASN A 36 37.00 -30.44 31.29
C ASN A 36 37.39 -28.95 31.20
N SER A 37 38.68 -28.60 31.25
CA SER A 37 39.12 -27.19 31.16
C SER A 37 38.81 -26.61 29.77
N ARG A 38 39.04 -27.37 28.69
CA ARG A 38 38.65 -26.96 27.34
C ARG A 38 37.14 -26.77 27.20
N SER A 39 36.34 -27.66 27.79
CA SER A 39 34.88 -27.54 27.79
C SER A 39 34.40 -26.32 28.58
N CYS A 40 34.94 -26.03 29.76
CA CYS A 40 34.60 -24.82 30.51
C CYS A 40 34.97 -23.54 29.74
N LYS A 41 36.13 -23.51 29.10
CA LYS A 41 36.53 -22.38 28.22
C LYS A 41 35.55 -22.20 27.06
N ALA A 42 35.11 -23.28 26.41
CA ALA A 42 34.14 -23.22 25.33
C ALA A 42 32.78 -22.64 25.78
N ILE A 43 32.31 -23.02 26.98
CA ILE A 43 31.09 -22.43 27.57
C ILE A 43 31.30 -20.94 27.87
N LEU A 44 32.42 -20.58 28.51
CA LEU A 44 32.72 -19.18 28.82
C LEU A 44 32.79 -18.34 27.55
N VAL A 45 33.42 -18.82 26.48
CA VAL A 45 33.46 -18.14 25.18
C VAL A 45 32.05 -17.94 24.61
N ALA A 46 31.22 -19.00 24.60
CA ALA A 46 29.86 -18.91 24.09
C ALA A 46 29.01 -17.88 24.87
N VAL A 47 29.05 -17.93 26.20
CA VAL A 47 28.29 -17.00 27.06
C VAL A 47 28.85 -15.58 27.02
N PHE A 48 30.18 -15.42 26.90
CA PHE A 48 30.83 -14.12 26.81
C PHE A 48 30.44 -13.37 25.55
N LEU A 49 30.48 -14.05 24.39
CA LEU A 49 30.16 -13.47 23.09
C LEU A 49 28.65 -13.37 22.81
N ALA A 50 27.80 -14.08 23.57
CA ALA A 50 26.37 -14.05 23.35
C ALA A 50 25.77 -12.65 23.58
N TYR A 51 24.87 -12.23 22.68
CA TYR A 51 24.17 -10.93 22.75
C TYR A 51 23.04 -10.92 23.78
N ARG A 52 22.66 -12.09 24.29
CA ARG A 52 21.73 -12.26 25.41
C ARG A 52 22.15 -13.45 26.27
N PRO A 53 21.65 -13.56 27.51
CA PRO A 53 21.79 -14.77 28.31
C PRO A 53 21.30 -16.00 27.55
N LEU A 54 22.04 -17.11 27.70
CA LEU A 54 21.78 -18.36 26.97
C LEU A 54 20.97 -19.32 27.81
N GLN A 55 20.04 -20.02 27.18
CA GLN A 55 19.34 -21.15 27.81
C GLN A 55 20.28 -22.35 27.90
N LEU A 56 20.13 -23.18 28.95
CA LEU A 56 20.94 -24.40 29.09
C LEU A 56 20.87 -25.32 27.86
N GLN A 57 19.73 -25.32 27.17
CA GLN A 57 19.48 -26.13 25.96
C GLN A 57 20.21 -25.60 24.71
N GLU A 58 20.57 -24.31 24.68
CA GLU A 58 21.27 -23.65 23.56
C GLU A 58 22.80 -23.85 23.66
N LEU A 59 23.31 -23.98 24.89
CA LEU A 59 24.74 -24.06 25.18
C LEU A 59 25.48 -25.24 24.53
N PRO A 60 24.97 -26.48 24.51
CA PRO A 60 25.65 -27.60 23.87
C PRO A 60 26.01 -27.31 22.42
N MET A 61 25.06 -26.77 21.67
CA MET A 61 25.22 -26.47 20.26
C MET A 61 26.23 -25.33 20.06
N LEU A 62 26.08 -24.21 20.79
CA LEU A 62 26.95 -23.05 20.65
C LEU A 62 28.39 -23.32 21.13
N ALA A 63 28.56 -24.14 22.17
CA ALA A 63 29.87 -24.57 22.67
C ALA A 63 30.48 -25.73 21.87
N GLY A 64 29.74 -26.32 20.91
CA GLY A 64 30.22 -27.39 20.03
C GLY A 64 30.31 -28.77 20.68
N PHE A 65 29.50 -29.04 21.71
CA PHE A 65 29.43 -30.34 22.36
C PHE A 65 28.53 -31.32 21.60
N LYS A 66 28.96 -32.59 21.55
CA LYS A 66 28.24 -33.70 20.90
C LYS A 66 28.18 -34.91 21.84
N GLY A 67 27.18 -35.78 21.63
CA GLY A 67 27.01 -37.03 22.39
C GLY A 67 26.83 -36.77 23.90
N ASN A 68 27.48 -37.56 24.76
CA ASN A 68 27.33 -37.46 26.21
C ASN A 68 27.69 -36.08 26.80
N LEU A 69 28.55 -35.31 26.14
CA LEU A 69 28.91 -33.94 26.56
C LEU A 69 27.77 -32.94 26.36
N ALA A 70 26.78 -33.25 25.52
CA ALA A 70 25.58 -32.44 25.31
C ALA A 70 24.45 -32.77 26.28
N SER A 71 24.63 -33.73 27.19
CA SER A 71 23.61 -34.09 28.18
C SER A 71 23.41 -32.95 29.19
N HIS A 72 22.14 -32.72 29.56
CA HIS A 72 21.75 -31.65 30.48
C HIS A 72 22.57 -31.65 31.78
N ASP A 73 22.69 -32.79 32.45
CA ASP A 73 23.48 -32.93 33.70
C ASP A 73 24.96 -32.57 33.51
N THR A 74 25.56 -32.96 32.38
CA THR A 74 26.97 -32.63 32.09
C THR A 74 27.16 -31.13 31.88
N ILE A 75 26.23 -30.47 31.17
CA ILE A 75 26.28 -29.02 30.96
C ILE A 75 26.13 -28.28 32.28
N VAL A 76 25.17 -28.66 33.11
CA VAL A 76 24.99 -28.06 34.45
C VAL A 76 26.26 -28.19 35.28
N LYS A 77 26.92 -29.36 35.27
CA LYS A 77 28.20 -29.58 35.94
C LYS A 77 29.32 -28.70 35.37
N LEU A 78 29.39 -28.54 34.05
CA LEU A 78 30.40 -27.71 33.40
C LEU A 78 30.18 -26.21 33.65
N VAL A 79 28.93 -25.73 33.62
CA VAL A 79 28.57 -24.34 33.97
C VAL A 79 28.96 -24.04 35.41
N ARG A 80 28.59 -24.91 36.37
CA ARG A 80 29.00 -24.77 37.78
C ARG A 80 30.53 -24.79 37.96
N ARG A 81 31.25 -25.47 37.07
CA ARG A 81 32.72 -25.53 37.06
C ARG A 81 33.41 -24.36 36.37
N CYS A 82 32.69 -23.52 35.63
CA CYS A 82 33.20 -22.24 35.16
C CYS A 82 33.41 -21.24 36.32
N GLY A 83 33.26 -21.70 37.57
CA GLY A 83 33.37 -20.92 38.80
C GLY A 83 32.19 -19.98 38.95
N SER A 84 32.23 -19.12 39.97
CA SER A 84 31.28 -18.03 40.18
C SER A 84 31.32 -16.93 39.10
N PHE A 85 31.91 -17.19 37.92
CA PHE A 85 31.72 -16.33 36.76
C PHE A 85 30.31 -16.49 36.21
N LEU A 86 29.81 -17.72 36.17
CA LEU A 86 28.52 -18.07 35.61
C LEU A 86 27.59 -18.62 36.69
N THR A 87 26.30 -18.31 36.58
CA THR A 87 25.23 -18.90 37.40
C THR A 87 24.07 -19.33 36.53
N ILE A 88 23.29 -20.28 37.03
CA ILE A 88 22.06 -20.77 36.41
C ILE A 88 20.91 -20.20 37.23
N GLN A 89 20.06 -19.40 36.60
CA GLN A 89 18.86 -18.88 37.25
C GLN A 89 17.85 -20.02 37.42
N GLN A 90 17.44 -20.25 38.68
CA GLN A 90 16.45 -21.27 39.00
C GLN A 90 15.07 -20.87 38.43
N GLY A 91 14.39 -21.81 37.78
CA GLY A 91 13.08 -21.62 37.13
C GLY A 91 13.17 -21.40 35.61
N THR A 92 14.06 -20.53 35.14
CA THR A 92 14.20 -20.22 33.71
C THR A 92 15.31 -21.00 33.00
N GLU A 93 16.18 -21.70 33.74
CA GLU A 93 17.34 -22.45 33.21
C GLU A 93 18.31 -21.61 32.35
N THR A 94 18.30 -20.30 32.55
CA THR A 94 19.16 -19.35 31.83
C THR A 94 20.50 -19.15 32.52
N VAL A 95 21.57 -19.21 31.73
CA VAL A 95 22.95 -19.00 32.15
C VAL A 95 23.36 -17.54 31.98
N HIS A 96 23.80 -16.94 33.08
CA HIS A 96 24.19 -15.53 33.16
C HIS A 96 25.56 -15.37 33.81
N PHE A 97 26.19 -14.23 33.55
CA PHE A 97 27.28 -13.78 34.41
C PHE A 97 26.74 -13.42 35.80
N VAL A 98 27.48 -13.78 36.85
CA VAL A 98 27.08 -13.47 38.24
C VAL A 98 27.00 -11.96 38.46
N HIS A 99 27.89 -11.19 37.84
CA HIS A 99 27.86 -9.72 37.86
C HIS A 99 28.51 -9.15 36.60
N GLN A 100 28.08 -7.95 36.18
CA GLN A 100 28.62 -7.28 34.99
C GLN A 100 30.15 -7.03 35.10
N SER A 101 30.64 -6.71 36.30
CA SER A 101 32.08 -6.56 36.59
C SER A 101 32.91 -7.80 36.27
N ALA A 102 32.32 -8.99 36.35
CA ALA A 102 33.01 -10.24 36.01
C ALA A 102 33.22 -10.34 34.49
N LYS A 103 32.22 -9.92 33.71
CA LYS A 103 32.33 -9.83 32.24
C LYS A 103 33.31 -8.74 31.83
N ASP A 104 33.28 -7.59 32.49
CA ASP A 104 34.20 -6.49 32.23
C ASP A 104 35.66 -6.88 32.55
N PHE A 105 35.90 -7.55 33.69
CA PHE A 105 37.22 -8.08 34.03
C PHE A 105 37.78 -9.05 32.97
N LEU A 106 36.97 -9.97 32.47
CA LEU A 106 37.39 -10.89 31.40
C LEU A 106 37.70 -10.16 30.09
N ARG A 107 37.03 -9.03 29.81
CA ARG A 107 37.26 -8.21 28.62
C ARG A 107 38.51 -7.34 28.75
N ASP A 108 38.78 -6.79 29.93
CA ASP A 108 39.82 -5.79 30.09
C ASP A 108 41.20 -6.43 30.36
N ASN A 109 41.24 -7.71 30.74
CA ASN A 109 42.48 -8.46 30.96
C ASN A 109 42.94 -9.19 29.68
N LYS A 110 44.04 -8.70 29.09
CA LYS A 110 44.59 -9.22 27.83
C LYS A 110 45.04 -10.68 27.91
N ASP A 111 45.69 -11.10 29.00
CA ASP A 111 46.18 -12.48 29.14
C ASP A 111 45.03 -13.49 29.18
N ILE A 112 43.89 -13.07 29.76
CA ILE A 112 42.66 -13.86 29.80
C ILE A 112 42.02 -13.93 28.42
N LEU A 113 41.92 -12.79 27.73
CA LEU A 113 41.41 -12.73 26.35
C LEU A 113 42.23 -13.61 25.40
N ASP A 114 43.56 -13.54 25.45
CA ASP A 114 44.43 -14.39 24.63
C ASP A 114 44.26 -15.88 25.02
N GLY A 115 43.97 -16.17 26.29
CA GLY A 115 43.68 -17.52 26.78
C GLY A 115 42.27 -18.06 26.41
N MET A 116 41.30 -17.19 26.16
CA MET A 116 39.94 -17.51 25.68
C MET A 116 39.87 -17.54 24.15
N PHE A 117 40.61 -16.64 23.50
CA PHE A 117 40.63 -16.38 22.08
C PHE A 117 42.08 -16.38 21.54
N PRO A 118 42.75 -17.55 21.46
CA PRO A 118 44.16 -17.62 21.06
C PRO A 118 44.44 -17.05 19.66
N THR A 119 43.42 -17.01 18.81
CA THR A 119 43.48 -16.53 17.43
C THR A 119 42.65 -15.24 17.23
N GLY A 120 42.20 -14.63 18.33
CA GLY A 120 41.43 -13.39 18.34
C GLY A 120 39.92 -13.58 18.48
N MET A 121 39.24 -12.55 18.96
CA MET A 121 37.80 -12.58 19.26
C MET A 121 36.93 -12.84 18.01
N GLY A 122 37.39 -12.40 16.83
CA GLY A 122 36.72 -12.65 15.55
C GLY A 122 36.52 -14.15 15.26
N ASP A 123 37.46 -15.01 15.65
CA ASP A 123 37.32 -16.45 15.46
C ASP A 123 36.29 -17.07 16.40
N GLY A 124 36.08 -16.49 17.59
CA GLY A 124 34.98 -16.87 18.46
C GLY A 124 33.62 -16.58 17.81
N HIS A 125 33.46 -15.40 17.21
CA HIS A 125 32.27 -15.04 16.44
C HIS A 125 32.08 -15.97 15.22
N HIS A 126 33.15 -16.28 14.49
CA HIS A 126 33.10 -17.25 13.38
C HIS A 126 32.64 -18.64 13.83
N GLN A 127 33.15 -19.14 14.97
CA GLN A 127 32.72 -20.45 15.51
C GLN A 127 31.23 -20.46 15.89
N LEU A 128 30.74 -19.39 16.52
CA LEU A 128 29.32 -19.25 16.87
C LEU A 128 28.44 -19.19 15.62
N PHE A 129 28.87 -18.44 14.60
CA PHE A 129 28.23 -18.38 13.28
C PHE A 129 28.17 -19.76 12.62
N SER A 130 29.32 -20.42 12.45
CA SER A 130 29.42 -21.72 11.75
C SER A 130 28.62 -22.82 12.46
N ARG A 131 28.67 -22.87 13.80
CA ARG A 131 27.87 -23.83 14.59
C ARG A 131 26.37 -23.55 14.49
N SER A 132 25.98 -22.28 14.54
CA SER A 132 24.58 -21.88 14.35
C SER A 132 24.07 -22.30 12.98
N LEU A 133 24.85 -22.06 11.94
CA LEU A 133 24.51 -22.43 10.58
C LEU A 133 24.35 -23.95 10.44
N THR A 134 25.35 -24.70 10.91
CA THR A 134 25.35 -26.17 10.89
C THR A 134 24.15 -26.76 11.63
N ALA A 135 23.75 -26.17 12.76
CA ALA A 135 22.59 -26.64 13.51
C ALA A 135 21.29 -26.41 12.73
N MET A 136 21.12 -25.21 12.16
CA MET A 136 19.92 -24.85 11.40
C MET A 136 19.82 -25.57 10.05
N THR A 137 20.93 -25.96 9.43
CA THR A 137 20.94 -26.70 8.16
C THR A 137 20.96 -28.22 8.33
N ALA A 138 21.04 -28.73 9.56
CA ALA A 138 21.09 -30.16 9.83
C ALA A 138 19.87 -30.90 9.22
N PRO A 139 20.05 -32.00 8.46
CA PRO A 139 18.95 -32.63 7.72
C PRO A 139 17.77 -33.13 8.58
N ILE A 140 18.05 -33.60 9.80
CA ILE A 140 17.05 -34.23 10.67
C ILE A 140 16.55 -33.26 11.75
N THR A 141 17.48 -32.55 12.40
CA THR A 141 17.20 -31.71 13.57
C THR A 141 17.17 -30.21 13.26
N GLY A 142 17.52 -29.82 12.04
CA GLY A 142 17.57 -28.43 11.62
C GLY A 142 16.20 -27.89 11.20
N LEU A 143 16.21 -26.72 10.58
CA LEU A 143 15.02 -26.03 10.10
C LEU A 143 14.40 -26.79 8.93
N ARG A 144 13.09 -26.99 9.02
CA ARG A 144 12.24 -27.65 8.02
C ARG A 144 10.85 -27.02 8.04
N GLN A 145 10.09 -27.26 6.99
CA GLN A 145 8.69 -26.81 6.89
C GLN A 145 7.87 -27.35 8.05
N ASP A 146 7.05 -26.49 8.62
CA ASP A 146 6.11 -26.85 9.67
C ASP A 146 6.81 -27.55 10.84
N ILE A 147 7.82 -26.86 11.39
CA ILE A 147 8.72 -27.46 12.38
C ILE A 147 7.99 -27.88 13.65
N TYR A 148 6.85 -27.24 13.96
CA TYR A 148 5.97 -27.57 15.08
C TYR A 148 4.83 -28.54 14.73
N GLY A 149 4.65 -28.89 13.46
CA GLY A 149 3.60 -29.82 13.02
C GLY A 149 2.18 -29.27 13.20
N LEU A 150 1.99 -27.97 12.92
CA LEU A 150 0.70 -27.28 13.04
C LEU A 150 -0.27 -27.70 11.94
N HIS A 151 0.25 -28.13 10.78
CA HIS A 151 -0.46 -28.57 9.57
C HIS A 151 -1.37 -27.53 8.88
N ASN A 152 -2.14 -26.78 9.65
CA ASN A 152 -3.05 -25.76 9.15
C ASN A 152 -2.33 -24.39 9.11
N PRO A 153 -2.21 -23.76 7.93
CA PRO A 153 -1.51 -22.49 7.79
C PRO A 153 -2.24 -21.31 8.47
N GLY A 154 -3.50 -21.48 8.89
CA GLY A 154 -4.29 -20.46 9.58
C GLY A 154 -4.13 -20.45 11.10
N VAL A 155 -3.33 -21.34 11.70
CA VAL A 155 -3.13 -21.38 13.16
C VAL A 155 -2.46 -20.09 13.63
N LEU A 156 -3.10 -19.40 14.57
CA LEU A 156 -2.61 -18.12 15.08
C LEU A 156 -1.45 -18.34 16.06
N SER A 157 -0.46 -17.45 16.05
CA SER A 157 0.70 -17.51 16.95
C SER A 157 0.32 -17.49 18.43
N SER A 158 -0.80 -16.86 18.77
CA SER A 158 -1.40 -16.86 20.11
C SER A 158 -2.01 -18.20 20.54
N GLU A 159 -2.32 -19.09 19.59
CA GLU A 159 -2.93 -20.41 19.82
C GLU A 159 -1.89 -21.53 19.84
N ILE A 160 -0.64 -21.24 19.46
CA ILE A 160 0.43 -22.25 19.36
C ILE A 160 0.99 -22.57 20.74
N GLU A 161 0.76 -23.79 21.20
CA GLU A 161 1.48 -24.34 22.35
C GLU A 161 2.86 -24.88 21.93
N ARG A 162 3.86 -24.70 22.81
CA ARG A 162 5.21 -25.20 22.53
C ARG A 162 5.20 -26.74 22.59
N PRO A 163 5.63 -27.42 21.51
CA PRO A 163 5.68 -28.88 21.51
C PRO A 163 6.73 -29.38 22.52
N VAL A 164 6.50 -30.58 23.04
CA VAL A 164 7.44 -31.27 23.94
C VAL A 164 7.88 -32.58 23.26
N PRO A 165 9.15 -32.72 22.85
CA PRO A 165 10.25 -31.75 22.98
C PRO A 165 10.12 -30.56 22.02
N ASP A 166 10.60 -29.37 22.42
CA ASP A 166 10.63 -28.18 21.55
C ASP A 166 11.78 -28.32 20.54
N PRO A 167 11.51 -28.50 19.23
CA PRO A 167 12.55 -28.70 18.23
C PRO A 167 13.41 -27.43 18.03
N LEU A 168 12.90 -26.25 18.38
CA LEU A 168 13.64 -24.99 18.29
C LEU A 168 14.49 -24.71 19.53
N ALA A 169 14.27 -25.40 20.66
CA ALA A 169 14.91 -25.11 21.94
C ALA A 169 16.43 -24.88 21.86
N ALA A 170 17.14 -25.75 21.14
CA ALA A 170 18.59 -25.67 21.00
C ALA A 170 19.05 -24.58 20.00
N MET A 171 18.17 -24.14 19.09
CA MET A 171 18.49 -23.24 17.98
C MET A 171 17.88 -21.84 18.12
N ARG A 172 17.04 -21.56 19.12
CA ARG A 172 16.36 -20.26 19.31
C ARG A 172 17.32 -19.09 19.27
N TYR A 173 18.42 -19.15 20.01
CA TYR A 173 19.48 -18.13 19.95
C TYR A 173 20.05 -17.98 18.54
N SER A 174 20.39 -19.09 17.90
CA SER A 174 20.97 -19.13 16.56
C SER A 174 20.05 -18.53 15.51
N CYS A 175 18.75 -18.83 15.55
CA CYS A 175 17.77 -18.28 14.61
C CYS A 175 17.80 -16.75 14.60
N VAL A 176 18.03 -16.10 15.75
CA VAL A 176 18.02 -14.65 15.85
C VAL A 176 19.40 -14.02 15.64
N ARG A 177 20.48 -14.64 16.14
CA ARG A 177 21.79 -13.97 16.30
C ARG A 177 22.91 -14.45 15.39
N TRP A 178 22.70 -15.48 14.56
CA TRP A 178 23.76 -16.02 13.70
C TRP A 178 24.35 -14.97 12.74
N LEU A 179 23.52 -14.10 12.16
CA LEU A 179 23.94 -13.00 11.29
C LEU A 179 24.64 -11.86 12.04
N ASP A 180 24.29 -11.61 13.29
CA ASP A 180 25.02 -10.64 14.11
C ASP A 180 26.46 -11.13 14.35
N HIS A 181 26.65 -12.42 14.64
CA HIS A 181 27.98 -13.01 14.76
C HIS A 181 28.76 -13.00 13.44
N PHE A 182 28.11 -13.29 12.31
CA PHE A 182 28.72 -13.17 10.98
C PHE A 182 29.21 -11.74 10.72
N SER A 183 28.36 -10.75 10.99
CA SER A 183 28.67 -9.33 10.74
C SER A 183 29.87 -8.86 11.58
N GLU A 184 29.92 -9.26 12.84
CA GLU A 184 31.03 -8.93 13.75
C GLU A 184 32.34 -9.60 13.30
N TRP A 185 32.29 -10.88 12.91
CA TRP A 185 33.45 -11.61 12.40
C TRP A 185 34.04 -10.94 11.16
N VAL A 186 33.21 -10.61 10.16
CA VAL A 186 33.66 -9.93 8.93
C VAL A 186 34.24 -8.55 9.25
N SER A 187 33.62 -7.81 10.18
CA SER A 187 34.09 -6.48 10.58
C SER A 187 35.47 -6.53 11.26
N LEU A 188 35.73 -7.56 12.07
CA LEU A 188 36.99 -7.72 12.79
C LEU A 188 38.14 -8.25 11.93
N LYS A 189 37.86 -9.04 10.89
CA LYS A 189 38.90 -9.71 10.08
C LYS A 189 39.19 -9.13 8.70
N GLN A 190 38.40 -8.16 8.21
CA GLN A 190 38.56 -7.37 6.97
C GLN A 190 38.78 -8.10 5.62
N VAL A 191 39.20 -9.38 5.56
CA VAL A 191 39.63 -10.05 4.31
C VAL A 191 39.10 -11.50 4.14
N GLU A 192 38.69 -12.21 5.20
CA GLU A 192 38.30 -13.65 5.14
C GLU A 192 36.78 -13.91 4.91
N GLY A 193 35.97 -12.88 4.67
CA GLY A 193 34.49 -13.03 4.69
C GLY A 193 33.85 -13.73 3.48
N GLN A 194 34.59 -13.97 2.39
CA GLN A 194 34.00 -14.42 1.13
C GLN A 194 33.43 -15.84 1.17
N ASP A 195 34.08 -16.77 1.88
CA ASP A 195 33.56 -18.13 2.03
C ASP A 195 32.34 -18.17 2.96
N GLY A 196 32.35 -17.39 4.04
CA GLY A 196 31.16 -17.22 4.88
C GLY A 196 29.99 -16.56 4.15
N ALA A 197 30.26 -15.63 3.21
CA ALA A 197 29.23 -15.06 2.35
C ALA A 197 28.58 -16.10 1.42
N LYS A 198 29.35 -17.09 0.92
CA LYS A 198 28.80 -18.23 0.16
C LYS A 198 27.92 -19.11 1.05
N GLU A 199 28.38 -19.42 2.27
CA GLU A 199 27.60 -20.19 3.24
C GLU A 199 26.26 -19.51 3.58
N VAL A 200 26.27 -18.17 3.76
CA VAL A 200 25.06 -17.37 3.95
C VAL A 200 24.16 -17.42 2.71
N ALA A 201 24.74 -17.30 1.50
CA ALA A 201 23.98 -17.40 0.26
C ALA A 201 23.29 -18.75 0.11
N THR A 202 23.99 -19.86 0.37
CA THR A 202 23.43 -21.22 0.36
C THR A 202 22.33 -21.39 1.40
N PHE A 203 22.50 -20.83 2.60
CA PHE A 203 21.45 -20.85 3.61
C PHE A 203 20.19 -20.10 3.17
N LEU A 204 20.34 -18.92 2.57
CA LEU A 204 19.20 -18.17 2.04
C LEU A 204 18.52 -18.90 0.87
N GLU A 205 19.26 -19.66 0.08
CA GLU A 205 18.70 -20.49 -1.00
C GLU A 205 17.89 -21.68 -0.48
N GLU A 206 18.35 -22.33 0.58
CA GLU A 206 17.78 -23.62 1.01
C GLU A 206 16.83 -23.50 2.19
N LYS A 207 17.05 -22.53 3.08
CA LYS A 207 16.45 -22.48 4.42
C LYS A 207 15.71 -21.19 4.75
N TYR A 208 15.66 -20.22 3.85
CA TYR A 208 15.11 -18.90 4.14
C TYR A 208 13.66 -18.90 4.64
N LEU A 209 12.73 -19.59 3.96
CA LEU A 209 11.33 -19.62 4.42
C LEU A 209 11.17 -20.37 5.76
N TYR A 210 11.90 -21.47 5.98
CA TYR A 210 11.91 -22.18 7.27
C TYR A 210 12.49 -21.31 8.40
N TRP A 211 13.44 -20.45 8.06
CA TRP A 211 14.00 -19.49 8.99
C TRP A 211 13.00 -18.39 9.34
N LEU A 212 12.25 -17.85 8.38
CA LEU A 212 11.15 -16.91 8.66
C LEU A 212 10.04 -17.54 9.50
N GLU A 213 9.66 -18.80 9.22
CA GLU A 213 8.73 -19.57 10.06
C GLU A 213 9.24 -19.64 11.51
N ALA A 214 10.50 -20.07 11.70
CA ALA A 214 11.11 -20.18 13.02
C ALA A 214 11.19 -18.83 13.75
N LEU A 215 11.47 -17.74 13.03
CA LEU A 215 11.47 -16.39 13.60
C LEU A 215 10.06 -15.94 14.01
N GLY A 216 9.03 -16.26 13.21
CA GLY A 216 7.63 -16.05 13.55
C GLY A 216 7.24 -16.81 14.83
N LEU A 217 7.59 -18.10 14.91
CA LEU A 217 7.36 -18.95 16.09
C LEU A 217 8.14 -18.48 17.34
N CYS A 218 9.28 -17.82 17.15
CA CYS A 218 10.05 -17.22 18.25
C CYS A 218 9.55 -15.83 18.65
N GLY A 219 8.66 -15.21 17.88
CA GLY A 219 8.28 -13.80 18.05
C GLY A 219 9.44 -12.84 17.81
N SER A 220 10.40 -13.22 16.95
CA SER A 220 11.65 -12.48 16.71
C SER A 220 11.85 -12.09 15.23
N LEU A 221 10.76 -11.97 14.47
CA LEU A 221 10.80 -11.64 13.05
C LEU A 221 11.40 -10.25 12.80
N THR A 222 11.08 -9.29 13.67
CA THR A 222 11.64 -7.93 13.62
C THR A 222 13.16 -7.95 13.76
N GLU A 223 13.72 -8.72 14.70
CA GLU A 223 15.16 -8.88 14.87
C GLU A 223 15.81 -9.55 13.65
N GLY A 224 15.14 -10.56 13.06
CA GLY A 224 15.58 -11.17 11.82
C GLY A 224 15.69 -10.17 10.66
N ILE A 225 14.68 -9.33 10.48
CA ILE A 225 14.67 -8.25 9.47
C ILE A 225 15.83 -7.27 9.71
N VAL A 226 16.07 -6.87 10.96
CA VAL A 226 17.22 -6.01 11.31
C VAL A 226 18.55 -6.68 10.95
N SER A 227 18.69 -7.98 11.20
CA SER A 227 19.90 -8.72 10.86
C SER A 227 20.12 -8.86 9.34
N ILE A 228 19.06 -9.09 8.55
CA ILE A 228 19.15 -9.10 7.07
C ILE A 228 19.59 -7.74 6.54
N ARG A 229 19.07 -6.64 7.11
CA ARG A 229 19.46 -5.27 6.73
C ARG A 229 20.93 -4.98 7.00
N LYS A 230 21.44 -5.41 8.16
CA LYS A 230 22.88 -5.30 8.47
C LYS A 230 23.71 -6.09 7.45
N LEU A 231 23.25 -7.28 7.08
CA LEU A 231 23.89 -8.12 6.07
C LEU A 231 23.89 -7.46 4.69
N GLU A 232 22.80 -6.78 4.29
CA GLU A 232 22.73 -6.00 3.05
C GLU A 232 23.81 -4.92 3.01
N ALA A 233 23.88 -4.10 4.06
CA ALA A 233 24.87 -3.04 4.18
C ALA A 233 26.31 -3.58 4.14
N LEU A 234 26.54 -4.73 4.77
CA LEU A 234 27.83 -5.42 4.75
C LEU A 234 28.16 -5.96 3.35
N ALA A 235 27.19 -6.57 2.65
CA ALA A 235 27.36 -7.11 1.31
C ALA A 235 27.66 -6.00 0.29
N THR A 236 26.95 -4.86 0.38
CA THR A 236 27.22 -3.68 -0.45
C THR A 236 28.61 -3.12 -0.18
N ARG A 237 29.00 -2.98 1.09
CA ARG A 237 30.34 -2.47 1.47
C ARG A 237 31.47 -3.35 0.93
N ASN A 238 31.29 -4.67 0.96
CA ASN A 238 32.28 -5.64 0.50
C ASN A 238 32.15 -6.02 -1.00
N ARG A 239 31.25 -5.35 -1.76
CA ARG A 239 30.98 -5.59 -3.19
C ARG A 239 30.58 -7.03 -3.52
N TRP A 240 29.76 -7.64 -2.67
CA TRP A 240 29.13 -8.94 -2.93
C TRP A 240 27.83 -8.74 -3.71
N ASP A 241 27.92 -8.16 -4.92
CA ASP A 241 26.78 -7.58 -5.63
C ASP A 241 25.64 -8.58 -5.87
N HIS A 242 25.94 -9.81 -6.28
CA HIS A 242 24.95 -10.88 -6.46
C HIS A 242 24.22 -11.22 -5.16
N LEU A 243 24.94 -11.29 -4.04
CA LEU A 243 24.36 -11.57 -2.74
C LEU A 243 23.53 -10.37 -2.25
N ALA A 244 24.00 -9.14 -2.47
CA ALA A 244 23.28 -7.93 -2.09
C ALA A 244 21.92 -7.79 -2.81
N ILE A 245 21.83 -8.17 -4.09
CA ILE A 245 20.56 -8.19 -4.84
C ILE A 245 19.59 -9.21 -4.24
N ARG A 246 20.07 -10.43 -3.94
CA ARG A 246 19.26 -11.49 -3.32
C ARG A 246 18.80 -11.13 -1.91
N ILE A 247 19.66 -10.49 -1.13
CA ILE A 247 19.32 -9.99 0.21
C ILE A 247 18.24 -8.90 0.11
N ARG A 248 18.31 -8.00 -0.88
CA ARG A 248 17.26 -6.98 -1.09
C ARG A 248 15.90 -7.61 -1.39
N ASP A 249 15.86 -8.62 -2.25
CA ASP A 249 14.63 -9.37 -2.55
C ASP A 249 14.11 -10.11 -1.31
N ALA A 250 14.99 -10.78 -0.56
CA ALA A 250 14.64 -11.42 0.71
C ALA A 250 14.08 -10.40 1.73
N GLN A 251 14.75 -9.26 1.89
CA GLN A 251 14.29 -8.20 2.79
C GLN A 251 12.92 -7.66 2.38
N ARG A 252 12.69 -7.41 1.09
CA ARG A 252 11.38 -7.02 0.54
C ARG A 252 10.32 -8.06 0.85
N PHE A 253 10.63 -9.35 0.65
CA PHE A 253 9.74 -10.46 0.97
C PHE A 253 9.34 -10.50 2.45
N ALA A 254 10.31 -10.38 3.37
CA ALA A 254 10.05 -10.41 4.81
C ALA A 254 9.26 -9.17 5.27
N LEU A 255 9.58 -7.97 4.77
CA LEU A 255 8.89 -6.73 5.13
C LEU A 255 7.43 -6.73 4.65
N ALA A 256 7.20 -7.10 3.39
CA ALA A 256 5.86 -7.11 2.79
C ALA A 256 4.91 -8.09 3.50
N ASN A 257 5.44 -9.19 4.03
CA ASN A 257 4.66 -10.27 4.63
C ASN A 257 4.79 -10.37 6.15
N LYS A 258 5.47 -9.40 6.79
CA LYS A 258 5.84 -9.43 8.21
C LYS A 258 4.66 -9.78 9.11
N ARG A 259 3.57 -9.01 9.00
CA ARG A 259 2.39 -9.16 9.86
C ARG A 259 1.70 -10.50 9.67
N GLY A 260 1.62 -11.00 8.44
CA GLY A 260 1.07 -12.32 8.15
C GLY A 260 1.85 -13.43 8.85
N ILE A 261 3.18 -13.36 8.81
CA ILE A 261 4.08 -14.34 9.46
C ILE A 261 4.04 -14.22 10.99
N GLU A 262 3.92 -13.01 11.54
CA GLU A 262 3.79 -12.80 13.00
C GLU A 262 2.45 -13.31 13.54
N ILE A 263 1.37 -13.15 12.78
CA ILE A 263 0.03 -13.64 13.16
C ILE A 263 -0.07 -15.15 12.96
N ALA A 264 0.41 -15.68 11.84
CA ALA A 264 0.33 -17.11 11.52
C ALA A 264 1.59 -17.53 10.73
N PRO A 265 2.62 -18.08 11.40
CA PRO A 265 3.94 -18.31 10.80
C PRO A 265 3.94 -19.13 9.50
N LEU A 266 3.04 -20.10 9.36
CA LEU A 266 2.91 -20.92 8.16
C LEU A 266 2.35 -20.18 6.93
N GLN A 267 1.81 -18.98 7.09
CA GLN A 267 1.42 -18.12 5.96
C GLN A 267 2.61 -17.74 5.08
N VAL A 268 3.84 -17.91 5.57
CA VAL A 268 5.06 -17.75 4.77
C VAL A 268 5.07 -18.62 3.49
N TYR A 269 4.46 -19.82 3.52
CA TYR A 269 4.39 -20.73 2.37
C TYR A 269 3.17 -20.49 1.48
N VAL A 270 2.13 -19.86 2.04
CA VAL A 270 0.83 -19.71 1.39
C VAL A 270 0.67 -18.28 0.90
N SER A 271 0.24 -17.36 1.76
CA SER A 271 0.03 -15.97 1.33
C SER A 271 1.33 -15.31 0.85
N ALA A 272 2.41 -15.44 1.61
CA ALA A 272 3.62 -14.68 1.31
C ALA A 272 4.27 -15.10 0.00
N LEU A 273 4.41 -16.41 -0.21
CA LEU A 273 5.05 -16.96 -1.41
C LEU A 273 4.18 -16.81 -2.67
N ILE A 274 2.86 -16.91 -2.54
CA ILE A 274 1.94 -16.83 -3.67
C ILE A 274 1.78 -15.39 -4.14
N PHE A 275 1.65 -14.42 -3.24
CA PHE A 275 1.49 -13.01 -3.61
C PHE A 275 2.83 -12.30 -3.92
N CYS A 276 3.95 -13.01 -3.77
CA CYS A 276 5.28 -12.52 -4.13
C CYS A 276 5.42 -12.32 -5.66
N PRO A 277 6.07 -11.23 -6.14
CA PRO A 277 6.27 -10.98 -7.57
C PRO A 277 6.86 -12.15 -8.34
N THR A 278 6.49 -12.30 -9.61
CA THR A 278 6.95 -13.46 -10.40
C THR A 278 8.45 -13.45 -10.69
N SER A 279 9.11 -12.28 -10.70
CA SER A 279 10.56 -12.16 -10.87
C SER A 279 11.35 -12.29 -9.57
N SER A 280 10.68 -12.42 -8.41
CA SER A 280 11.36 -12.56 -7.13
C SER A 280 12.17 -13.86 -7.08
N TRP A 281 13.42 -13.73 -6.66
CA TRP A 281 14.34 -14.84 -6.50
C TRP A 281 13.88 -15.79 -5.39
N ILE A 282 13.30 -15.26 -4.29
CA ILE A 282 12.68 -16.10 -3.25
C ILE A 282 11.57 -16.96 -3.83
N ARG A 283 10.70 -16.39 -4.67
CA ARG A 283 9.63 -17.16 -5.30
C ARG A 283 10.18 -18.24 -6.22
N GLU A 284 11.17 -17.91 -7.04
CA GLU A 284 11.82 -18.88 -7.94
C GLU A 284 12.37 -20.08 -7.17
N LYS A 285 13.05 -19.83 -6.03
CA LYS A 285 13.71 -20.87 -5.22
C LYS A 285 12.74 -21.75 -4.45
N PHE A 286 11.64 -21.19 -3.94
CA PHE A 286 10.74 -21.92 -3.06
C PHE A 286 9.38 -22.29 -3.69
N LYS A 287 9.18 -22.07 -4.99
CA LYS A 287 7.91 -22.35 -5.70
C LYS A 287 7.34 -23.76 -5.47
N GLU A 288 8.19 -24.76 -5.22
CA GLU A 288 7.78 -26.15 -4.95
C GLU A 288 7.08 -26.31 -3.60
N LEU A 289 7.25 -25.36 -2.67
CA LEU A 289 6.58 -25.34 -1.38
C LEU A 289 5.18 -24.72 -1.45
N ILE A 290 4.78 -24.14 -2.60
CA ILE A 290 3.42 -23.63 -2.79
C ILE A 290 2.44 -24.81 -2.69
N PRO A 291 1.41 -24.75 -1.82
CA PRO A 291 0.53 -25.89 -1.62
C PRO A 291 -0.22 -26.30 -2.89
N GLU A 292 -0.20 -27.59 -3.20
CA GLU A 292 -0.81 -28.16 -4.42
C GLU A 292 -2.33 -27.95 -4.51
N TRP A 293 -3.00 -27.73 -3.38
CA TRP A 293 -4.45 -27.49 -3.35
C TRP A 293 -4.85 -26.14 -3.99
N ILE A 294 -3.89 -25.25 -4.26
CA ILE A 294 -4.12 -23.96 -4.92
C ILE A 294 -3.97 -24.12 -6.43
N LYS A 295 -5.08 -24.41 -7.10
CA LYS A 295 -5.10 -24.71 -8.55
C LYS A 295 -4.97 -23.48 -9.45
N LYS A 296 -5.40 -22.31 -8.97
CA LYS A 296 -5.38 -21.05 -9.73
C LYS A 296 -4.80 -19.94 -8.86
N GLY A 297 -3.60 -19.49 -9.21
CA GLY A 297 -2.94 -18.38 -8.52
C GLY A 297 -3.56 -17.01 -8.86
N PRO A 298 -3.35 -16.00 -8.00
CA PRO A 298 -3.77 -14.63 -8.28
C PRO A 298 -2.94 -14.02 -9.42
N LYS A 299 -3.47 -12.97 -10.07
CA LYS A 299 -2.68 -12.16 -10.99
C LYS A 299 -1.72 -11.31 -10.17
N ILE A 300 -0.43 -11.53 -10.35
CA ILE A 300 0.62 -10.88 -9.56
C ILE A 300 1.51 -10.07 -10.50
N GLN A 301 2.07 -8.99 -9.97
CA GLN A 301 2.97 -8.11 -10.71
C GLN A 301 4.30 -8.82 -11.02
N LEU A 302 5.01 -8.32 -12.03
CA LEU A 302 6.30 -8.88 -12.43
C LEU A 302 7.35 -8.66 -11.34
N GLU A 303 7.47 -7.42 -10.86
CA GLU A 303 8.46 -6.96 -9.87
C GLU A 303 7.78 -6.42 -8.61
N TRP A 304 8.57 -6.11 -7.59
CA TRP A 304 8.08 -5.41 -6.40
C TRP A 304 7.64 -3.99 -6.75
N ASP A 305 6.53 -3.56 -6.15
CA ASP A 305 6.14 -2.15 -6.19
C ASP A 305 7.02 -1.31 -5.24
N ALA A 306 6.80 0.00 -5.24
CA ALA A 306 7.53 0.89 -4.35
C ALA A 306 7.12 0.74 -2.87
N CYS A 307 6.01 0.06 -2.55
CA CYS A 307 5.56 -0.14 -1.18
C CYS A 307 6.50 -1.11 -0.44
N LEU A 308 7.16 -0.61 0.60
CA LEU A 308 8.05 -1.39 1.45
C LEU A 308 7.29 -2.12 2.56
N LEU A 309 6.36 -1.39 3.20
CA LEU A 309 5.69 -1.81 4.42
C LEU A 309 4.24 -1.33 4.41
N THR A 310 3.34 -2.16 4.92
CA THR A 310 2.00 -1.72 5.36
C THR A 310 1.96 -1.86 6.89
N LEU A 311 1.92 -0.73 7.59
CA LEU A 311 1.77 -0.68 9.03
C LEU A 311 0.28 -0.74 9.35
N GLU A 312 -0.12 -1.78 10.05
CA GLU A 312 -1.50 -2.01 10.45
C GLU A 312 -1.57 -2.05 11.98
N GLY A 313 -2.68 -1.62 12.56
CA GLY A 313 -2.93 -1.73 14.00
C GLY A 313 -3.62 -0.52 14.64
N HIS A 314 -3.89 0.54 13.88
CA HIS A 314 -4.87 1.55 14.29
C HIS A 314 -6.29 0.98 14.19
N ASP A 315 -7.18 1.47 15.05
CA ASP A 315 -8.57 1.00 15.14
C ASP A 315 -9.55 1.89 14.34
N SER A 316 -9.02 2.95 13.72
CA SER A 316 -9.77 3.94 12.92
C SER A 316 -8.85 4.55 11.87
N GLY A 317 -9.42 5.29 10.92
CA GLY A 317 -8.68 6.00 9.87
C GLY A 317 -7.53 6.85 10.43
N VAL A 318 -6.40 6.83 9.73
CA VAL A 318 -5.18 7.56 10.11
C VAL A 318 -5.22 8.97 9.57
N GLU A 319 -5.22 9.96 10.48
CA GLU A 319 -5.42 11.38 10.16
C GLU A 319 -4.11 12.16 10.03
N GLN A 320 -3.08 11.79 10.80
CA GLN A 320 -1.76 12.44 10.73
C GLN A 320 -0.65 11.41 10.77
N VAL A 321 0.45 11.72 10.07
CA VAL A 321 1.70 10.97 10.08
C VAL A 321 2.85 11.96 10.07
N ALA A 322 3.91 11.67 10.83
CA ALA A 322 5.13 12.48 10.88
C ALA A 322 6.36 11.60 11.06
N PHE A 323 7.46 11.95 10.41
CA PHE A 323 8.78 11.33 10.63
C PHE A 323 9.56 12.07 11.71
N SER A 324 10.36 11.34 12.47
CA SER A 324 11.39 11.93 13.32
C SER A 324 12.49 12.58 12.47
N PRO A 325 13.24 13.58 13.00
CA PRO A 325 14.26 14.29 12.22
C PRO A 325 15.39 13.38 11.69
N ASP A 326 15.63 12.25 12.34
CA ASP A 326 16.61 11.24 11.92
C ASP A 326 16.04 10.17 10.97
N SER A 327 14.77 10.31 10.54
CA SER A 327 14.04 9.39 9.64
C SER A 327 13.86 7.96 10.17
N ARG A 328 14.17 7.69 11.45
CA ARG A 328 14.12 6.33 12.02
C ARG A 328 12.76 5.96 12.59
N ILE A 329 11.98 6.95 13.02
CA ILE A 329 10.74 6.76 13.75
C ILE A 329 9.62 7.48 13.01
N ILE A 330 8.45 6.86 13.03
CA ILE A 330 7.21 7.44 12.52
C ILE A 330 6.24 7.57 13.68
N ALA A 331 5.62 8.72 13.83
CA ALA A 331 4.45 8.90 14.67
C ALA A 331 3.22 9.02 13.79
N SER A 332 2.13 8.36 14.17
CA SER A 332 0.86 8.48 13.46
C SER A 332 -0.31 8.54 14.43
N SER A 333 -1.36 9.28 14.09
CA SER A 333 -2.56 9.40 14.90
C SER A 333 -3.81 8.97 14.14
N ASP A 334 -4.71 8.27 14.82
CA ASP A 334 -6.04 7.93 14.29
C ASP A 334 -7.11 8.97 14.68
N GLN A 335 -8.29 8.84 14.07
CA GLN A 335 -9.47 9.67 14.37
C GLN A 335 -9.93 9.61 15.84
N ARG A 336 -9.54 8.57 16.59
CA ARG A 336 -9.93 8.35 17.99
C ARG A 336 -8.92 8.90 18.99
N GLY A 337 -7.86 9.56 18.53
CA GLY A 337 -6.82 10.14 19.38
C GLY A 337 -5.75 9.14 19.83
N THR A 338 -5.67 7.97 19.21
CA THR A 338 -4.57 7.03 19.43
C THR A 338 -3.36 7.47 18.62
N ILE A 339 -2.23 7.69 19.29
CA ILE A 339 -0.94 7.94 18.65
C ILE A 339 -0.12 6.65 18.72
N LYS A 340 0.40 6.18 17.58
CA LYS A 340 1.33 5.04 17.50
C LYS A 340 2.69 5.49 17.03
N ILE A 341 3.71 4.94 17.66
CA ILE A 341 5.11 5.16 17.36
C ILE A 341 5.65 3.91 16.69
N TRP A 342 6.24 4.06 15.52
CA TRP A 342 6.70 2.96 14.68
C TRP A 342 8.18 3.12 14.36
N ASP A 343 8.87 2.01 14.23
CA ASP A 343 10.17 1.98 13.57
C ASP A 343 9.96 2.02 12.05
N ALA A 344 10.54 3.03 11.38
CA ALA A 344 10.33 3.31 9.96
C ALA A 344 10.83 2.19 9.03
N TYR A 345 11.73 1.33 9.53
CA TYR A 345 12.52 0.41 8.73
C TYR A 345 12.11 -1.05 8.89
N THR A 346 11.55 -1.39 10.05
CA THR A 346 11.05 -2.72 10.41
C THR A 346 9.54 -2.75 10.51
N GLY A 347 8.88 -1.59 10.58
CA GLY A 347 7.45 -1.47 10.81
C GLY A 347 6.98 -1.96 12.18
N ALA A 348 7.89 -2.14 13.15
CA ALA A 348 7.51 -2.53 14.50
C ALA A 348 6.82 -1.36 15.22
N CYS A 349 5.69 -1.63 15.87
CA CYS A 349 5.05 -0.67 16.77
C CYS A 349 5.86 -0.60 18.08
N LEU A 350 6.57 0.50 18.29
CA LEU A 350 7.43 0.75 19.45
C LEU A 350 6.63 1.20 20.67
N ASN A 351 5.57 1.98 20.47
CA ASN A 351 4.69 2.44 21.55
C ASN A 351 3.30 2.79 21.03
N THR A 352 2.29 2.71 21.90
CA THR A 352 0.93 3.21 21.67
C THR A 352 0.54 4.15 22.81
N ILE A 353 0.22 5.39 22.46
CA ILE A 353 -0.20 6.45 23.37
C ILE A 353 -1.69 6.68 23.10
N SER A 354 -2.54 6.52 24.11
CA SER A 354 -3.98 6.75 23.97
C SER A 354 -4.36 8.12 24.54
N ASP A 355 -4.68 9.06 23.66
CA ASP A 355 -5.24 10.37 24.03
C ASP A 355 -6.72 10.45 23.64
N ARG A 356 -7.55 9.57 24.20
CA ARG A 356 -8.97 9.39 23.84
C ARG A 356 -9.87 10.60 24.04
N ARG A 357 -9.33 11.70 24.59
CA ARG A 357 -10.04 12.95 24.81
C ARG A 357 -9.85 13.94 23.68
N ALA A 358 -8.90 13.70 22.77
CA ALA A 358 -8.51 14.63 21.73
C ALA A 358 -8.57 14.01 20.33
N GLN A 359 -9.25 14.65 19.40
CA GLN A 359 -9.07 14.39 17.97
C GLN A 359 -7.80 15.12 17.53
N ILE A 360 -6.74 14.38 17.19
CA ILE A 360 -5.45 14.98 16.83
C ILE A 360 -5.55 15.65 15.46
N VAL A 361 -5.28 16.95 15.40
CA VAL A 361 -5.29 17.79 14.19
C VAL A 361 -3.89 17.94 13.61
N LYS A 362 -2.86 18.01 14.48
CA LYS A 362 -1.47 18.17 14.04
C LYS A 362 -0.52 17.35 14.91
N LEU A 363 0.46 16.74 14.27
CA LEU A 363 1.50 15.93 14.89
C LEU A 363 2.86 16.34 14.33
N ALA A 364 3.86 16.61 15.18
CA ALA A 364 5.20 16.97 14.75
C ALA A 364 6.27 16.59 15.77
N PHE A 365 7.43 16.14 15.30
CA PHE A 365 8.61 15.98 16.15
C PHE A 365 9.34 17.32 16.33
N LEU A 366 9.65 17.68 17.57
CA LEU A 366 10.33 18.93 17.93
C LEU A 366 11.85 18.77 18.09
N SER A 367 12.33 17.58 18.43
CA SER A 367 13.75 17.29 18.60
C SER A 367 14.09 15.85 18.29
N ALA A 368 15.35 15.62 17.89
CA ALA A 368 15.94 14.29 17.73
C ALA A 368 16.62 13.82 19.04
N GLU A 369 17.41 12.75 18.96
CA GLU A 369 18.20 12.23 20.08
C GLU A 369 19.06 13.32 20.76
N PRO A 370 19.27 13.24 22.10
CA PRO A 370 18.98 12.10 22.98
C PRO A 370 17.58 12.08 23.61
N SER A 371 16.78 13.14 23.40
CA SER A 371 15.45 13.29 23.95
C SER A 371 14.51 13.63 22.80
N ILE A 372 14.00 12.60 22.15
CA ILE A 372 13.01 12.75 21.08
C ILE A 372 11.74 13.30 21.73
N ILE A 373 11.27 14.45 21.23
CA ILE A 373 10.08 15.12 21.72
C ILE A 373 9.06 15.16 20.60
N LEU A 374 7.84 14.72 20.90
CA LEU A 374 6.70 14.73 20.00
C LEU A 374 5.68 15.75 20.52
N ALA A 375 5.21 16.64 19.65
CA ALA A 375 4.09 17.52 19.94
C ALA A 375 2.85 17.02 19.22
N SER A 376 1.74 16.98 19.93
CA SER A 376 0.41 16.78 19.34
C SER A 376 -0.48 17.96 19.68
N ALA A 377 -1.27 18.39 18.71
CA ALA A 377 -2.36 19.32 18.92
C ALA A 377 -3.67 18.63 18.58
N GLY A 378 -4.66 18.74 19.46
CA GLY A 378 -5.95 18.09 19.25
C GLY A 378 -7.14 18.86 19.79
N ARG A 379 -8.32 18.54 19.26
CA ARG A 379 -9.62 19.08 19.67
C ARG A 379 -10.19 18.24 20.80
N GLU A 380 -10.48 18.86 21.93
CA GLU A 380 -11.07 18.23 23.12
C GLU A 380 -12.42 18.86 23.47
N PHE A 381 -13.19 18.21 24.34
CA PHE A 381 -14.44 18.79 24.86
C PHE A 381 -14.14 20.11 25.60
N GLY A 382 -14.53 21.23 24.98
CA GLY A 382 -14.36 22.58 25.52
C GLY A 382 -13.17 23.37 24.96
N GLY A 383 -12.36 22.82 24.04
CA GLY A 383 -11.23 23.57 23.49
C GLY A 383 -10.24 22.79 22.62
N CYS A 384 -9.11 23.40 22.31
CA CYS A 384 -7.94 22.73 21.72
C CYS A 384 -6.82 22.60 22.75
N SER A 385 -6.09 21.47 22.74
CA SER A 385 -4.94 21.26 23.60
C SER A 385 -3.67 20.99 22.81
N ILE A 386 -2.54 21.48 23.34
CA ILE A 386 -1.20 21.13 22.86
C ILE A 386 -0.53 20.29 23.95
N LYS A 387 -0.11 19.09 23.57
CA LYS A 387 0.56 18.13 24.46
C LYS A 387 1.94 17.79 23.93
N ILE A 388 2.88 17.73 24.86
CA ILE A 388 4.27 17.36 24.60
C ILE A 388 4.52 15.99 25.20
N TRP A 389 5.06 15.09 24.39
CA TRP A 389 5.27 13.69 24.71
C TRP A 389 6.75 13.35 24.59
N ASN A 390 7.20 12.45 25.45
CA ASN A 390 8.31 11.58 25.10
C ASN A 390 7.69 10.32 24.48
N PRO A 391 7.99 9.99 23.21
CA PRO A 391 7.32 8.91 22.49
C PRO A 391 7.55 7.53 23.11
N PHE A 392 8.51 7.38 24.06
CA PHE A 392 8.81 6.11 24.71
C PHE A 392 8.37 6.03 26.18
N ASN A 393 8.00 7.15 26.81
CA ASN A 393 7.66 7.17 28.24
C ASN A 393 6.14 7.08 28.46
N GLY A 394 5.56 5.90 28.24
CA GLY A 394 4.16 5.60 28.59
C GLY A 394 3.13 6.50 27.92
N SER A 395 1.90 6.53 28.45
CA SER A 395 0.76 7.28 27.88
C SER A 395 0.50 8.63 28.54
N THR A 396 1.44 9.14 29.36
CA THR A 396 1.30 10.44 30.03
C THR A 396 2.11 11.50 29.29
N PRO A 397 1.50 12.64 28.91
CA PRO A 397 2.25 13.72 28.30
C PRO A 397 3.26 14.28 29.33
N LEU A 398 4.46 14.63 28.87
CA LEU A 398 5.44 15.36 29.68
C LEU A 398 4.87 16.70 30.13
N ARG A 399 4.07 17.33 29.27
CA ARG A 399 3.43 18.61 29.52
C ARG A 399 2.15 18.73 28.71
N THR A 400 1.11 19.28 29.32
CA THR A 400 -0.09 19.77 28.63
C THR A 400 -0.11 21.28 28.82
N LEU A 401 -0.02 22.02 27.72
CA LEU A 401 0.30 23.44 27.76
C LEU A 401 -0.94 24.33 27.83
N PHE A 402 -2.02 23.98 27.13
CA PHE A 402 -3.18 24.86 26.98
C PHE A 402 -4.50 24.10 26.81
N MET A 403 -5.59 24.73 27.27
CA MET A 403 -6.97 24.45 26.87
C MET A 403 -7.47 25.74 26.23
N LEU A 404 -7.32 25.86 24.92
CA LEU A 404 -7.65 27.05 24.14
C LEU A 404 -9.16 27.09 23.94
N ASN A 405 -9.80 28.26 24.08
CA ASN A 405 -11.24 28.40 23.82
C ASN A 405 -11.51 28.13 22.33
N LYS A 406 -12.06 26.93 22.06
CA LYS A 406 -12.70 26.48 20.81
C LYS A 406 -11.86 26.47 19.51
N MET A 407 -12.47 25.81 18.51
CA MET A 407 -11.85 25.13 17.38
C MET A 407 -11.14 26.08 16.41
N SER A 408 -9.84 25.87 16.21
CA SER A 408 -9.14 26.43 15.05
C SER A 408 -8.48 25.35 14.21
N ASN A 409 -8.41 25.61 12.91
CA ASN A 409 -7.87 24.70 11.90
C ASN A 409 -6.35 24.89 11.67
N ILE A 410 -5.77 25.97 12.21
CA ILE A 410 -4.38 26.35 11.93
C ILE A 410 -3.55 26.15 13.18
N ILE A 411 -2.75 25.09 13.16
CA ILE A 411 -1.71 24.81 14.14
C ILE A 411 -0.46 24.39 13.39
N THR A 412 0.60 25.18 13.55
CA THR A 412 1.93 24.90 12.99
C THR A 412 2.94 24.82 14.12
N PHE A 413 3.72 23.74 14.12
CA PHE A 413 4.85 23.55 15.04
C PHE A 413 6.14 23.96 14.35
N ILE A 414 6.93 24.81 14.99
CA ILE A 414 8.23 25.28 14.50
C ILE A 414 9.30 24.54 15.31
N ALA A 415 9.77 23.42 14.78
CA ALA A 415 10.70 22.54 15.50
C ALA A 415 12.03 23.23 15.86
N SER A 416 12.56 24.08 14.97
CA SER A 416 13.85 24.76 15.16
C SER A 416 13.91 25.65 16.40
N SER A 417 12.80 26.31 16.73
CA SER A 417 12.68 27.20 17.89
C SER A 417 11.85 26.60 19.02
N LYS A 418 11.34 25.38 18.86
CA LYS A 418 10.34 24.77 19.75
C LYS A 418 9.18 25.72 20.07
N THR A 419 8.70 26.42 19.05
CA THR A 419 7.52 27.27 19.18
C THR A 419 6.33 26.65 18.45
N ALA A 420 5.13 27.10 18.78
CA ALA A 420 3.93 26.80 18.01
C ALA A 420 3.19 28.08 17.67
N VAL A 421 2.59 28.10 16.49
CA VAL A 421 1.67 29.16 16.06
C VAL A 421 0.29 28.55 15.96
N TRP A 422 -0.70 29.24 16.53
CA TRP A 422 -2.11 28.85 16.51
C TRP A 422 -2.98 30.07 16.22
N MET A 423 -4.13 29.84 15.59
CA MET A 423 -5.13 30.87 15.32
C MET A 423 -6.28 30.82 16.32
N ASP A 424 -6.73 31.96 16.86
CA ASP A 424 -7.89 32.06 17.76
C ASP A 424 -9.24 32.22 17.04
N GLU A 425 -10.36 32.27 17.78
CA GLU A 425 -11.71 32.47 17.23
C GLU A 425 -11.87 33.81 16.48
N ALA A 426 -11.04 34.81 16.79
CA ALA A 426 -11.09 36.14 16.18
C ALA A 426 -10.19 36.26 14.94
N GLY A 427 -9.53 35.17 14.51
CA GLY A 427 -8.58 35.13 13.40
C GLY A 427 -7.19 35.67 13.75
N THR A 428 -6.89 35.84 15.04
CA THR A 428 -5.58 36.31 15.52
C THR A 428 -4.61 35.13 15.59
N LEU A 429 -3.42 35.27 15.02
CA LEU A 429 -2.35 34.29 15.15
C LEU A 429 -1.53 34.59 16.40
N ILE A 430 -1.34 33.59 17.24
CA ILE A 430 -0.59 33.70 18.49
C ILE A 430 0.57 32.69 18.46
N LYS A 431 1.77 33.19 18.75
CA LYS A 431 3.01 32.41 18.83
C LYS A 431 3.32 32.09 20.28
N PHE A 432 3.60 30.83 20.59
CA PHE A 432 3.89 30.35 21.94
C PHE A 432 5.22 29.64 22.00
N ASP A 433 5.88 29.76 23.15
CA ASP A 433 7.03 28.94 23.52
C ASP A 433 6.53 27.61 24.13
N LEU A 434 6.95 26.47 23.56
CA LEU A 434 6.47 25.15 23.99
C LEU A 434 7.13 24.65 25.28
N ASP A 435 8.29 25.18 25.64
CA ASP A 435 9.00 24.78 26.86
C ASP A 435 8.36 25.45 28.11
N THR A 436 7.99 26.72 28.00
CA THR A 436 7.41 27.54 29.08
C THR A 436 5.88 27.61 29.04
N GLY A 437 5.26 27.43 27.88
CA GLY A 437 3.82 27.62 27.70
C GLY A 437 3.37 29.06 27.84
N LYS A 438 4.22 30.01 27.46
CA LYS A 438 3.85 31.44 27.46
C LYS A 438 3.68 31.96 26.05
N PRO A 439 2.71 32.87 25.81
CA PRO A 439 2.64 33.59 24.54
C PRO A 439 3.90 34.45 24.39
N LEU A 440 4.47 34.41 23.20
CA LEU A 440 5.63 35.21 22.81
C LEU A 440 5.22 36.44 22.03
N ASP A 441 4.28 36.27 21.11
CA ASP A 441 3.85 37.31 20.17
C ASP A 441 2.44 37.04 19.63
N GLU A 442 1.73 38.07 19.20
CA GLU A 442 0.39 37.97 18.61
C GLU A 442 0.22 38.94 17.45
N ILE A 443 -0.46 38.50 16.40
CA ILE A 443 -0.65 39.28 15.17
C ILE A 443 -2.06 39.08 14.64
N LYS A 444 -2.71 40.18 14.26
CA LYS A 444 -4.04 40.18 13.65
C LYS A 444 -3.96 40.72 12.23
N LEU A 445 -4.38 39.92 11.27
CA LEU A 445 -4.36 40.26 9.84
C LEU A 445 -5.74 40.72 9.36
N PRO A 446 -5.81 41.47 8.25
CA PRO A 446 -7.07 41.99 7.72
C PRO A 446 -7.95 40.92 7.06
N SER A 447 -7.38 39.77 6.70
CA SER A 447 -8.09 38.61 6.11
C SER A 447 -7.74 37.33 6.85
N MET A 448 -8.59 36.30 6.72
CA MET A 448 -8.43 35.04 7.43
C MET A 448 -7.13 34.33 7.02
N PRO A 449 -6.22 34.04 7.98
CA PRO A 449 -5.05 33.21 7.73
C PRO A 449 -5.48 31.81 7.29
N ILE A 450 -4.69 31.20 6.40
CA ILE A 450 -4.88 29.82 5.93
C ILE A 450 -3.61 28.98 6.03
N ALA A 451 -2.42 29.58 6.10
CA ALA A 451 -1.19 28.82 6.34
C ALA A 451 -0.11 29.69 6.97
N VAL A 452 0.80 29.05 7.71
CA VAL A 452 2.00 29.67 8.29
C VAL A 452 3.20 28.84 7.87
N SER A 453 4.27 29.51 7.46
CA SER A 453 5.50 28.86 6.99
C SER A 453 6.21 28.05 8.10
N PRO A 454 7.02 27.04 7.72
CA PRO A 454 7.78 26.23 8.68
C PRO A 454 8.72 27.02 9.60
N ASP A 455 9.22 28.17 9.16
CA ASP A 455 10.04 29.09 9.97
C ASP A 455 9.23 30.06 10.84
N GLY A 456 7.91 30.12 10.62
CA GLY A 456 6.98 31.01 11.31
C GLY A 456 7.14 32.49 10.97
N GLN A 457 7.72 32.82 9.81
CA GLN A 457 7.93 34.20 9.36
C GLN A 457 6.96 34.64 8.28
N ILE A 458 6.39 33.72 7.51
CA ILE A 458 5.50 34.03 6.39
C ILE A 458 4.11 33.48 6.69
N ILE A 459 3.08 34.27 6.41
CA ILE A 459 1.67 33.93 6.60
C ILE A 459 0.96 34.06 5.26
N ILE A 460 0.11 33.09 4.92
CA ILE A 460 -0.80 33.18 3.77
C ILE A 460 -2.21 33.44 4.30
N THR A 461 -2.89 34.42 3.73
CA THR A 461 -4.32 34.65 3.93
C THR A 461 -5.08 34.47 2.62
N GLN A 462 -6.36 34.10 2.73
CA GLN A 462 -7.27 34.03 1.60
C GLN A 462 -7.93 35.38 1.35
N ALA A 463 -7.94 35.84 0.10
CA ALA A 463 -8.68 37.04 -0.28
C ALA A 463 -10.19 36.73 -0.32
N GLU A 464 -11.01 37.56 0.33
CA GLU A 464 -12.47 37.43 0.24
C GLU A 464 -12.92 37.83 -1.17
N HIS A 465 -13.61 36.91 -1.87
CA HIS A 465 -14.19 37.08 -3.23
C HIS A 465 -13.24 37.06 -4.44
N GLU A 466 -11.93 36.91 -4.25
CA GLU A 466 -10.95 36.80 -5.33
C GLU A 466 -10.27 35.43 -5.31
N CYS A 467 -9.96 34.85 -6.48
CA CYS A 467 -9.18 33.60 -6.59
C CYS A 467 -7.69 33.85 -6.31
N CYS A 468 -7.38 34.55 -5.22
CA CYS A 468 -6.05 35.04 -4.89
C CYS A 468 -5.71 34.76 -3.43
N CYS A 469 -4.43 34.58 -3.14
CA CYS A 469 -3.89 34.51 -1.79
C CYS A 469 -2.95 35.69 -1.53
N HIS A 470 -2.98 36.27 -0.34
CA HIS A 470 -2.01 37.29 0.07
C HIS A 470 -0.91 36.69 0.94
N VAL A 471 0.31 37.13 0.70
CA VAL A 471 1.51 36.75 1.46
C VAL A 471 1.85 37.89 2.40
N TRP A 472 2.03 37.58 3.69
CA TRP A 472 2.36 38.54 4.75
C TRP A 472 3.64 38.11 5.43
N ASP A 473 4.46 39.07 5.83
CA ASP A 473 5.58 38.80 6.73
C ASP A 473 5.11 39.01 8.18
N TRP A 474 5.47 38.10 9.09
CA TRP A 474 5.10 38.19 10.50
C TRP A 474 5.57 39.50 11.14
N SER A 475 6.71 40.03 10.70
CA SER A 475 7.25 41.31 11.19
C SER A 475 6.48 42.54 10.69
N ASP A 476 5.68 42.42 9.63
CA ASP A 476 4.91 43.53 9.03
C ASP A 476 3.47 43.09 8.70
N PRO A 477 2.54 43.13 9.68
CA PRO A 477 1.13 42.80 9.47
C PRO A 477 0.35 43.83 8.66
N GLU A 478 0.88 45.04 8.46
CA GLU A 478 0.10 46.13 7.87
C GLU A 478 0.13 46.09 6.34
N THR A 479 1.23 45.58 5.76
CA THR A 479 1.39 45.54 4.30
C THR A 479 1.57 44.13 3.77
N ALA A 480 0.71 43.74 2.82
CA ALA A 480 0.87 42.48 2.11
C ALA A 480 2.14 42.53 1.26
N ARG A 481 3.05 41.58 1.47
CA ARG A 481 4.30 41.45 0.74
C ARG A 481 4.06 41.20 -0.75
N LEU A 482 3.15 40.27 -1.08
CA LEU A 482 2.81 39.84 -2.44
C LEU A 482 1.35 39.36 -2.51
N THR A 483 0.75 39.42 -3.70
CA THR A 483 -0.51 38.76 -4.03
C THR A 483 -0.23 37.65 -5.04
N LEU A 484 -0.74 36.45 -4.77
CA LEU A 484 -0.65 35.28 -5.64
C LEU A 484 -1.98 35.13 -6.37
N ASP A 485 -1.99 35.40 -7.67
CA ASP A 485 -3.15 35.21 -8.54
C ASP A 485 -3.33 33.73 -8.91
N ASP A 486 -4.57 33.35 -9.24
CA ASP A 486 -4.99 31.98 -9.55
C ASP A 486 -4.64 30.98 -8.44
N CYS A 487 -4.80 31.39 -7.19
CA CYS A 487 -4.67 30.56 -5.99
C CYS A 487 -6.04 30.53 -5.30
N SER A 488 -6.84 29.48 -5.50
CA SER A 488 -8.17 29.37 -4.87
C SER A 488 -8.24 28.10 -4.02
N PRO A 489 -7.78 28.16 -2.75
CA PRO A 489 -8.06 27.10 -1.79
C PRO A 489 -9.54 27.15 -1.39
N TYR A 490 -10.24 26.03 -1.49
CA TYR A 490 -11.58 25.86 -0.91
C TYR A 490 -11.43 25.54 0.59
N ASP A 491 -12.46 25.84 1.40
CA ASP A 491 -12.44 25.90 2.87
C ASP A 491 -11.80 24.70 3.62
N ASP A 492 -11.70 23.52 2.99
CA ASP A 492 -11.27 22.28 3.66
C ASP A 492 -9.79 21.90 3.46
N TYR A 493 -9.06 22.46 2.47
CA TYR A 493 -7.68 22.02 2.18
C TYR A 493 -6.67 23.16 2.12
N MET A 494 -5.64 23.06 2.95
CA MET A 494 -4.65 24.12 3.17
C MET A 494 -3.47 24.02 2.18
N PRO A 495 -2.93 25.15 1.70
CA PRO A 495 -1.70 25.16 0.91
C PRO A 495 -0.51 24.71 1.77
N VAL A 496 0.52 24.16 1.13
CA VAL A 496 1.71 23.64 1.81
C VAL A 496 2.93 24.41 1.35
N PHE A 497 3.76 24.84 2.30
CA PHE A 497 5.02 25.50 2.03
C PHE A 497 6.12 24.49 1.72
N SER A 498 7.08 24.89 0.89
CA SER A 498 8.36 24.20 0.79
C SER A 498 9.13 24.30 2.12
N PRO A 499 10.05 23.37 2.43
CA PRO A 499 10.77 23.35 3.70
C PRO A 499 11.62 24.59 3.96
N ASP A 500 12.09 25.25 2.91
CA ASP A 500 12.86 26.50 2.95
C ASP A 500 11.98 27.76 2.97
N SER A 501 10.65 27.59 2.99
CA SER A 501 9.65 28.67 2.99
C SER A 501 9.71 29.61 1.77
N THR A 502 10.35 29.19 0.67
CA THR A 502 10.48 30.02 -0.56
C THR A 502 9.38 29.76 -1.57
N ASN A 503 8.80 28.56 -1.58
CA ASN A 503 7.75 28.15 -2.51
C ASN A 503 6.49 27.73 -1.76
N LEU A 504 5.36 27.86 -2.44
CA LEU A 504 4.05 27.42 -1.95
C LEU A 504 3.43 26.50 -3.00
N VAL A 505 2.97 25.32 -2.57
CA VAL A 505 2.05 24.53 -3.39
C VAL A 505 0.63 24.81 -2.93
N ALA A 506 -0.15 25.29 -3.88
CA ALA A 506 -1.59 25.44 -3.75
C ALA A 506 -2.27 24.68 -4.90
N TYR A 507 -3.59 24.58 -4.84
CA TYR A 507 -4.39 24.04 -5.92
C TYR A 507 -5.41 25.08 -6.39
N THR A 508 -5.81 24.94 -7.64
CA THR A 508 -6.99 25.59 -8.20
C THR A 508 -7.98 24.52 -8.57
N GLU A 509 -9.15 24.58 -7.95
CA GLU A 509 -10.26 23.71 -8.35
C GLU A 509 -11.20 24.48 -9.27
N THR A 510 -11.39 23.94 -10.46
CA THR A 510 -12.50 24.34 -11.33
C THR A 510 -13.62 23.32 -11.17
N LEU A 511 -14.84 23.63 -11.61
CA LEU A 511 -15.99 22.69 -11.59
C LEU A 511 -15.73 21.32 -12.26
N ARG A 512 -14.57 21.09 -12.91
CA ARG A 512 -14.27 19.88 -13.68
C ARG A 512 -12.88 19.27 -13.44
N TYR A 513 -11.91 20.01 -12.90
CA TYR A 513 -10.54 19.53 -12.70
C TYR A 513 -9.82 20.35 -11.64
N THR A 514 -8.88 19.71 -10.96
CA THR A 514 -7.98 20.33 -10.00
C THR A 514 -6.61 20.50 -10.66
N THR A 515 -6.00 21.69 -10.52
CA THR A 515 -4.64 21.94 -11.00
C THR A 515 -3.81 22.31 -9.78
N LEU A 516 -2.79 21.52 -9.47
CA LEU A 516 -1.79 21.94 -8.49
C LEU A 516 -0.90 23.00 -9.12
N GLY A 517 -0.34 23.90 -8.34
CA GLY A 517 0.66 24.83 -8.82
C GLY A 517 1.72 25.08 -7.77
N VAL A 518 2.90 25.48 -8.24
CA VAL A 518 4.01 25.91 -7.38
C VAL A 518 4.19 27.41 -7.62
N TRP A 519 4.04 28.20 -6.56
CA TRP A 519 4.27 29.64 -6.59
C TRP A 519 5.58 29.95 -5.87
N ASP A 520 6.41 30.76 -6.52
CA ASP A 520 7.63 31.33 -5.92
C ASP A 520 7.25 32.59 -5.11
N LEU A 521 7.44 32.52 -3.79
CA LEU A 521 7.10 33.59 -2.85
C LEU A 521 8.11 34.75 -2.85
N THR A 522 9.17 34.68 -3.65
CA THR A 522 10.07 35.82 -3.90
C THR A 522 9.61 36.67 -5.08
N ARG A 523 8.97 36.04 -6.08
CA ARG A 523 8.59 36.68 -7.34
C ARG A 523 7.08 36.83 -7.53
N GLY A 524 6.27 36.11 -6.75
CA GLY A 524 4.81 36.06 -6.90
C GLY A 524 4.33 35.32 -8.14
N ALA A 525 5.21 34.57 -8.83
CA ALA A 525 4.90 33.91 -10.09
C ALA A 525 4.69 32.40 -9.91
N CYS A 526 3.73 31.84 -10.64
CA CYS A 526 3.58 30.40 -10.77
C CYS A 526 4.74 29.84 -11.62
N THR A 527 5.54 28.96 -11.04
CA THR A 527 6.75 28.40 -11.67
C THR A 527 6.51 27.06 -12.35
N ALA A 528 5.57 26.25 -11.84
CA ALA A 528 5.26 24.94 -12.37
C ALA A 528 3.78 24.57 -12.13
N LEU A 529 3.20 23.85 -13.09
CA LEU A 529 1.85 23.25 -13.02
C LEU A 529 1.94 21.80 -13.51
N PRO A 530 1.43 20.80 -12.77
CA PRO A 530 1.23 19.48 -13.32
C PRO A 530 0.04 19.53 -14.28
N SER A 531 -0.02 18.55 -15.18
CA SER A 531 -1.18 18.37 -16.04
C SER A 531 -2.44 18.10 -15.21
N LYS A 532 -3.57 18.71 -15.63
CA LYS A 532 -4.90 18.67 -14.98
C LYS A 532 -5.15 17.34 -14.26
N LEU A 533 -5.44 17.40 -12.96
CA LEU A 533 -5.84 16.25 -12.17
C LEU A 533 -7.35 16.04 -12.33
N ASP A 534 -7.73 14.81 -12.61
CA ASP A 534 -9.13 14.42 -12.79
C ASP A 534 -9.86 14.16 -11.45
N SER A 535 -9.25 14.55 -10.33
CA SER A 535 -9.70 14.31 -8.96
C SER A 535 -9.27 15.46 -8.05
N SER A 536 -10.10 15.76 -7.05
CA SER A 536 -9.72 16.65 -5.95
C SER A 536 -8.60 16.04 -5.10
N VAL A 537 -7.78 16.90 -4.51
CA VAL A 537 -6.58 16.54 -3.74
C VAL A 537 -6.91 16.57 -2.25
N ALA A 538 -6.73 15.45 -1.56
CA ALA A 538 -7.01 15.31 -0.14
C ALA A 538 -5.87 15.82 0.75
N ARG A 539 -4.61 15.59 0.35
CA ARG A 539 -3.43 15.98 1.14
C ARG A 539 -2.19 16.23 0.28
N LEU A 540 -1.30 17.09 0.76
CA LEU A 540 -0.04 17.47 0.11
C LEU A 540 1.14 17.35 1.09
N ALA A 541 2.33 17.02 0.58
CA ALA A 541 3.59 17.05 1.31
C ALA A 541 4.77 17.34 0.38
N PHE A 542 5.71 18.17 0.82
CA PHE A 542 6.95 18.44 0.10
C PHE A 542 8.06 17.48 0.49
N SER A 543 8.96 17.19 -0.46
CA SER A 543 10.25 16.60 -0.17
C SER A 543 11.16 17.61 0.55
N PRO A 544 12.12 17.16 1.37
CA PRO A 544 13.02 18.03 2.12
C PRO A 544 13.85 18.98 1.24
N ASP A 545 14.17 18.58 0.01
CA ASP A 545 14.89 19.38 -0.98
C ASP A 545 13.99 20.32 -1.79
N GLY A 546 12.66 20.25 -1.60
CA GLY A 546 11.69 21.06 -2.33
C GLY A 546 11.47 20.65 -3.79
N ALA A 547 12.11 19.58 -4.28
CA ALA A 547 12.06 19.19 -5.69
C ALA A 547 10.84 18.32 -6.05
N VAL A 548 10.27 17.61 -5.08
CA VAL A 548 9.18 16.65 -5.28
C VAL A 548 8.01 16.97 -4.35
N VAL A 549 6.79 16.89 -4.89
CA VAL A 549 5.54 17.05 -4.16
C VAL A 549 4.80 15.71 -4.14
N ALA A 550 4.54 15.18 -2.97
CA ALA A 550 3.59 14.09 -2.79
C ALA A 550 2.18 14.66 -2.62
N PHE A 551 1.21 14.04 -3.28
CA PHE A 551 -0.20 14.39 -3.13
C PHE A 551 -1.08 13.13 -3.14
N ALA A 552 -2.14 13.16 -2.33
CA ALA A 552 -3.14 12.10 -2.29
C ALA A 552 -4.42 12.64 -2.93
N ASP A 553 -5.07 11.83 -3.76
CA ASP A 553 -6.33 12.19 -4.40
C ASP A 553 -7.51 11.40 -3.82
N MET A 554 -8.73 11.83 -4.15
CA MET A 554 -9.98 11.16 -3.76
C MET A 554 -10.22 9.81 -4.48
N ARG A 555 -9.22 9.28 -5.20
CA ARG A 555 -9.30 7.98 -5.90
C ARG A 555 -8.43 6.91 -5.24
N ASP A 556 -8.12 7.09 -3.96
CA ASP A 556 -7.33 6.16 -3.15
C ASP A 556 -5.88 6.01 -3.66
N THR A 557 -5.39 7.00 -4.42
CA THR A 557 -4.02 6.99 -4.95
C THR A 557 -3.14 8.03 -4.28
N VAL A 558 -1.85 7.71 -4.20
CA VAL A 558 -0.81 8.63 -3.77
C VAL A 558 0.09 8.87 -4.97
N SER A 559 0.30 10.12 -5.34
CA SER A 559 1.10 10.51 -6.48
C SER A 559 2.29 11.35 -6.05
N LEU A 560 3.39 11.24 -6.78
CA LEU A 560 4.56 12.10 -6.66
C LEU A 560 4.69 12.93 -7.92
N TRP A 561 4.95 14.21 -7.76
CA TRP A 561 5.23 15.14 -8.84
C TRP A 561 6.62 15.74 -8.65
N ASP A 562 7.52 15.42 -9.57
CA ASP A 562 8.81 16.08 -9.65
C ASP A 562 8.63 17.43 -10.36
N ILE A 563 8.85 18.51 -9.62
CA ILE A 563 8.68 19.88 -10.08
C ILE A 563 9.69 20.22 -11.18
N THR A 564 10.91 19.71 -11.06
CA THR A 564 12.03 20.04 -11.97
C THR A 564 11.86 19.40 -13.34
N THR A 565 11.37 18.15 -13.38
CA THR A 565 11.15 17.41 -14.63
C THR A 565 9.72 17.49 -15.13
N ASN A 566 8.81 18.02 -14.32
CA ASN A 566 7.36 18.01 -14.53
C ASN A 566 6.80 16.61 -14.81
N THR A 567 7.36 15.59 -14.14
CA THR A 567 6.92 14.20 -14.28
C THR A 567 6.12 13.76 -13.06
N SER A 568 5.10 12.94 -13.28
CA SER A 568 4.25 12.40 -12.21
C SER A 568 4.34 10.88 -12.17
N GLN A 569 4.45 10.33 -10.97
CA GLN A 569 4.41 8.90 -10.69
C GLN A 569 3.23 8.60 -9.76
N VAL A 570 2.41 7.63 -10.11
CA VAL A 570 1.20 7.27 -9.34
C VAL A 570 1.43 5.94 -8.63
N PHE A 571 1.11 5.92 -7.35
CA PHE A 571 1.13 4.72 -6.50
C PHE A 571 -0.30 4.37 -6.10
N SER A 572 -0.68 3.15 -6.41
CA SER A 572 -1.96 2.57 -6.03
C SER A 572 -1.74 1.50 -4.97
N GLY A 573 -2.75 1.24 -4.14
CA GLY A 573 -2.71 0.13 -3.18
C GLY A 573 -3.42 0.41 -1.85
N HIS A 574 -3.74 1.68 -1.55
CA HIS A 574 -4.69 1.99 -0.50
C HIS A 574 -6.09 1.57 -0.92
N ARG A 575 -6.95 1.24 0.05
CA ARG A 575 -8.34 0.84 -0.21
C ARG A 575 -9.33 1.98 -0.03
N ASP A 576 -8.84 3.14 0.38
CA ASP A 576 -9.58 4.34 0.71
C ASP A 576 -8.64 5.56 0.61
N VAL A 577 -9.15 6.75 0.87
CA VAL A 577 -8.43 8.01 0.72
C VAL A 577 -7.30 8.13 1.76
N ALA A 578 -6.13 8.56 1.28
CA ALA A 578 -4.98 8.85 2.14
C ALA A 578 -5.07 10.28 2.70
N TRP A 579 -5.51 10.40 3.96
CA TRP A 579 -5.66 11.68 4.66
C TRP A 579 -4.35 12.26 5.20
N ALA A 580 -3.31 11.43 5.31
CA ALA A 580 -2.01 11.84 5.83
C ALA A 580 -0.89 11.49 4.87
N LEU A 581 0.01 12.45 4.62
CA LEU A 581 1.25 12.24 3.87
C LEU A 581 2.42 12.88 4.61
N ALA A 582 3.55 12.20 4.63
CA ALA A 582 4.82 12.74 5.13
C ALA A 582 6.00 12.10 4.39
N ILE A 583 6.92 12.92 3.87
CA ILE A 583 8.20 12.45 3.34
C ILE A 583 9.24 12.48 4.47
N SER A 584 10.10 11.47 4.53
CA SER A 584 11.18 11.41 5.51
C SER A 584 12.19 12.55 5.30
N PRO A 585 12.80 13.09 6.36
CA PRO A 585 13.81 14.14 6.24
C PRO A 585 15.03 13.80 5.36
N ASP A 586 15.35 12.52 5.21
CA ASP A 586 16.39 12.05 4.28
C ASP A 586 15.93 11.93 2.81
N GLY A 587 14.64 12.19 2.53
CA GLY A 587 14.02 12.15 1.20
C GLY A 587 13.81 10.74 0.63
N ARG A 588 14.06 9.68 1.41
CA ARG A 588 14.05 8.29 0.90
C ARG A 588 12.72 7.58 1.03
N LEU A 589 11.90 7.97 2.00
CA LEU A 589 10.65 7.28 2.33
C LEU A 589 9.47 8.25 2.27
N LEU A 590 8.32 7.75 1.82
CA LEU A 590 7.03 8.42 1.95
C LEU A 590 6.13 7.56 2.83
N ALA A 591 5.57 8.15 3.88
CA ALA A 591 4.53 7.54 4.68
C ALA A 591 3.18 8.11 4.27
N SER A 592 2.21 7.24 4.02
CA SER A 592 0.84 7.60 3.65
C SER A 592 -0.15 6.91 4.58
N GLY A 593 -0.85 7.69 5.41
CA GLY A 593 -1.90 7.20 6.32
C GLY A 593 -3.27 7.30 5.67
N CYS A 594 -4.04 6.23 5.79
CA CYS A 594 -5.29 6.03 5.06
C CYS A 594 -6.50 5.88 5.99
N ALA A 595 -7.69 6.20 5.47
CA ALA A 595 -8.96 5.93 6.13
C ALA A 595 -9.20 4.43 6.42
N ASP A 596 -8.53 3.52 5.70
CA ASP A 596 -8.56 2.07 5.95
C ASP A 596 -7.80 1.61 7.21
N ALA A 597 -7.37 2.56 8.06
CA ALA A 597 -6.59 2.36 9.28
C ALA A 597 -5.16 1.81 9.06
N THR A 598 -4.67 1.87 7.82
CA THR A 598 -3.30 1.46 7.48
C THR A 598 -2.39 2.64 7.15
N ILE A 599 -1.08 2.41 7.24
CA ILE A 599 -0.06 3.34 6.79
C ILE A 599 0.86 2.60 5.83
N LYS A 600 1.03 3.11 4.62
CA LYS A 600 2.00 2.56 3.67
C LYS A 600 3.29 3.37 3.70
N ILE A 601 4.41 2.65 3.75
CA ILE A 601 5.74 3.24 3.60
C ILE A 601 6.23 2.90 2.20
N LEU A 602 6.51 3.91 1.40
CA LEU A 602 6.97 3.80 0.03
C LEU A 602 8.45 4.19 -0.05
N ASP A 603 9.20 3.47 -0.88
CA ASP A 603 10.58 3.79 -1.22
C ASP A 603 10.62 4.77 -2.38
N LEU A 604 11.13 5.98 -2.13
CA LEU A 604 11.27 7.03 -3.14
C LEU A 604 12.54 6.88 -3.98
N THR A 605 13.47 6.00 -3.60
CA THR A 605 14.71 5.77 -4.35
C THR A 605 14.49 4.85 -5.55
N ILE A 606 13.45 4.02 -5.50
CA ILE A 606 13.04 3.21 -6.64
C ILE A 606 12.26 4.11 -7.58
N LYS A 607 12.97 4.64 -8.58
CA LYS A 607 12.33 5.05 -9.82
C LYS A 607 11.77 3.78 -10.45
N THR A 608 10.55 3.39 -10.09
CA THR A 608 9.91 2.29 -10.81
C THR A 608 9.82 2.77 -12.24
N SER A 609 10.60 2.17 -13.13
CA SER A 609 10.36 2.21 -14.56
C SER A 609 9.12 1.38 -14.85
N LEU A 610 8.00 1.73 -14.22
CA LEU A 610 6.75 1.65 -14.92
C LEU A 610 6.86 2.79 -15.92
N SER A 611 7.35 2.48 -17.10
CA SER A 611 6.81 3.13 -18.29
C SER A 611 5.32 2.81 -18.33
N SER A 612 4.53 3.43 -17.45
CA SER A 612 3.29 3.99 -17.91
C SER A 612 3.75 5.06 -18.87
N ASP A 613 3.83 4.67 -20.15
CA ASP A 613 4.10 5.57 -21.25
C ASP A 613 3.31 6.85 -20.95
N SER A 614 4.02 7.94 -20.65
CA SER A 614 3.47 9.20 -20.17
C SER A 614 2.51 9.86 -21.17
N ASP A 615 2.30 9.18 -22.29
CA ASP A 615 1.41 9.48 -23.40
C ASP A 615 0.02 8.82 -23.29
N THR A 616 -0.24 7.94 -22.31
CA THR A 616 -1.51 7.19 -22.20
C THR A 616 -2.24 7.40 -20.89
N ARG A 617 -2.67 8.64 -20.63
CA ARG A 617 -3.82 8.91 -19.75
C ARG A 617 -5.13 8.52 -20.45
N LEU A 618 -5.30 7.23 -20.72
CA LEU A 618 -6.54 6.69 -21.29
C LEU A 618 -7.33 5.99 -20.20
N GLY A 619 -8.56 6.44 -19.96
CA GLY A 619 -9.46 5.74 -19.05
C GLY A 619 -9.87 4.38 -19.63
N PRO A 620 -10.39 3.44 -18.82
CA PRO A 620 -10.89 2.15 -19.30
C PRO A 620 -12.04 2.25 -20.33
N LYS A 621 -12.59 3.45 -20.55
CA LYS A 621 -13.62 3.74 -21.55
C LYS A 621 -13.07 4.00 -22.96
N ASP A 622 -11.76 4.19 -23.11
CA ASP A 622 -11.12 4.58 -24.38
C ASP A 622 -10.43 3.41 -25.09
N TRP A 623 -10.62 2.18 -24.58
CA TRP A 623 -10.05 0.95 -25.10
C TRP A 623 -11.14 0.02 -25.63
N LEU A 624 -10.93 -0.50 -26.83
CA LEU A 624 -11.80 -1.49 -27.45
C LEU A 624 -10.97 -2.72 -27.83
N LEU A 625 -11.41 -3.90 -27.42
CA LEU A 625 -10.83 -5.17 -27.84
C LEU A 625 -11.61 -5.73 -29.02
N SER A 626 -10.87 -6.28 -29.99
CA SER A 626 -11.45 -7.04 -31.09
C SER A 626 -12.06 -8.35 -30.55
N PRO A 627 -13.24 -8.81 -31.02
CA PRO A 627 -13.84 -10.09 -30.64
C PRO A 627 -12.91 -11.31 -30.60
N ASN A 628 -11.94 -11.43 -31.50
CA ASN A 628 -10.93 -12.49 -31.52
C ASN A 628 -9.78 -12.26 -30.51
N GLY A 629 -9.76 -11.11 -29.85
CA GLY A 629 -8.76 -10.72 -28.87
C GLY A 629 -7.37 -10.46 -29.43
N LEU A 630 -7.19 -10.39 -30.75
CA LEU A 630 -5.88 -10.16 -31.40
C LEU A 630 -5.49 -8.68 -31.50
N TRP A 631 -6.47 -7.79 -31.48
CA TRP A 631 -6.27 -6.35 -31.61
C TRP A 631 -6.92 -5.61 -30.45
N ALA A 632 -6.27 -4.54 -29.99
CA ALA A 632 -6.87 -3.54 -29.14
C ALA A 632 -6.76 -2.18 -29.84
N ALA A 633 -7.79 -1.36 -29.72
CA ALA A 633 -7.81 -0.01 -30.27
C ALA A 633 -7.92 0.98 -29.11
N SER A 634 -7.09 2.02 -29.14
CA SER A 634 -7.06 3.06 -28.11
C SER A 634 -7.14 4.46 -28.73
N LEU A 635 -7.96 5.34 -28.15
CA LEU A 635 -8.21 6.68 -28.68
C LEU A 635 -7.49 7.76 -27.85
N ILE A 636 -6.41 8.33 -28.39
CA ILE A 636 -5.53 9.30 -27.71
C ILE A 636 -5.92 10.74 -28.04
N ASN A 637 -6.16 11.53 -26.99
CA ASN A 637 -6.55 12.95 -27.05
C ASN A 637 -7.74 13.21 -27.99
N GLY A 638 -8.54 12.17 -28.26
CA GLY A 638 -9.64 12.21 -29.20
C GLY A 638 -9.28 12.30 -30.70
N ASN A 639 -8.05 12.71 -31.02
CA ASN A 639 -7.46 12.94 -32.34
C ASN A 639 -6.88 11.71 -33.05
N VAL A 640 -6.35 10.80 -32.25
CA VAL A 640 -5.40 9.78 -32.71
C VAL A 640 -5.92 8.42 -32.30
N LEU A 641 -6.16 7.54 -33.26
CA LEU A 641 -6.53 6.15 -32.98
C LEU A 641 -5.28 5.28 -33.15
N ARG A 642 -4.83 4.65 -32.06
CA ARG A 642 -3.74 3.65 -32.09
C ARG A 642 -4.32 2.25 -32.05
N ILE A 643 -3.83 1.38 -32.93
CA ILE A 643 -4.16 -0.04 -32.94
C ILE A 643 -2.96 -0.82 -32.43
N TRP A 644 -3.23 -1.69 -31.47
CA TRP A 644 -2.28 -2.50 -30.73
C TRP A 644 -2.47 -3.96 -31.07
N SER A 645 -1.37 -4.65 -31.31
CA SER A 645 -1.36 -6.11 -31.30
C SER A 645 -1.42 -6.57 -29.86
N SER A 646 -2.46 -7.32 -29.50
CA SER A 646 -2.58 -7.89 -28.14
C SER A 646 -1.55 -8.97 -27.84
N VAL A 647 -0.94 -9.54 -28.89
CA VAL A 647 0.05 -10.62 -28.81
C VAL A 647 1.46 -10.07 -28.57
N THR A 648 1.80 -8.94 -29.20
CA THR A 648 3.15 -8.35 -29.11
C THR A 648 3.22 -7.15 -28.18
N GLY A 649 2.09 -6.51 -27.86
CA GLY A 649 2.04 -5.29 -27.05
C GLY A 649 2.52 -4.03 -27.76
N GLU A 650 2.94 -4.13 -29.03
CA GLU A 650 3.36 -3.01 -29.86
C GLU A 650 2.16 -2.44 -30.65
N TYR A 651 2.18 -1.14 -30.91
CA TYR A 651 1.20 -0.54 -31.80
C TYR A 651 1.55 -0.89 -33.25
N ALA A 652 0.60 -1.51 -33.96
CA ALA A 652 0.77 -1.93 -35.34
C ALA A 652 0.46 -0.81 -36.32
N PHE A 653 -0.43 0.12 -35.93
CA PHE A 653 -0.88 1.19 -36.80
C PHE A 653 -1.36 2.41 -36.00
N GLU A 654 -1.14 3.60 -36.55
CA GLU A 654 -1.60 4.86 -35.98
C GLU A 654 -2.35 5.67 -37.04
N ILE A 655 -3.55 6.10 -36.70
CA ILE A 655 -4.41 6.92 -37.55
C ILE A 655 -4.44 8.32 -36.95
N ARG A 656 -3.87 9.29 -37.68
CA ARG A 656 -3.89 10.72 -37.31
C ARG A 656 -4.83 11.48 -38.24
N GLU A 657 -5.88 12.07 -37.69
CA GLU A 657 -6.79 12.96 -38.42
C GLU A 657 -6.62 14.42 -37.94
N PRO A 658 -6.75 15.41 -38.83
CA PRO A 658 -6.52 16.82 -38.51
C PRO A 658 -7.52 17.34 -37.47
N ARG A 659 -7.05 18.23 -36.59
CA ARG A 659 -7.88 18.94 -35.59
C ARG A 659 -9.04 19.65 -36.29
N SER A 660 -10.29 19.27 -35.97
CA SER A 660 -11.43 20.16 -36.14
C SER A 660 -11.62 20.96 -34.85
N ASP A 661 -11.79 22.28 -34.94
CA ASP A 661 -11.99 23.22 -33.81
C ASP A 661 -13.30 23.02 -33.01
N TRP A 662 -13.95 21.87 -33.15
CA TRP A 662 -15.22 21.55 -32.53
C TRP A 662 -14.98 20.74 -31.26
N ASP A 663 -15.07 21.41 -30.13
CA ASP A 663 -15.05 20.85 -28.78
C ASP A 663 -16.33 20.02 -28.55
N CYS A 664 -16.32 18.77 -28.99
CA CYS A 664 -17.45 17.86 -28.87
C CYS A 664 -17.02 16.57 -28.19
N LYS A 665 -17.33 16.45 -26.89
CA LYS A 665 -17.58 15.19 -26.17
C LYS A 665 -18.82 14.45 -26.75
N LEU A 666 -18.98 14.42 -28.07
CA LEU A 666 -19.98 13.61 -28.75
C LEU A 666 -19.38 12.22 -28.92
N THR A 667 -20.16 11.22 -28.57
CA THR A 667 -19.81 9.80 -28.52
C THR A 667 -19.08 9.38 -29.80
N ARG A 668 -17.74 9.38 -29.78
CA ARG A 668 -16.93 8.79 -30.85
C ARG A 668 -17.10 7.28 -30.69
N MET A 669 -18.02 6.72 -31.46
CA MET A 669 -18.26 5.29 -31.45
C MET A 669 -17.14 4.62 -32.25
N LEU A 670 -16.49 3.68 -31.60
CA LEU A 670 -15.49 2.81 -32.16
C LEU A 670 -16.00 1.40 -31.91
N GLU A 671 -16.18 0.61 -32.97
CA GLU A 671 -16.73 -0.73 -32.85
C GLU A 671 -16.09 -1.66 -33.88
N PHE A 672 -15.58 -2.80 -33.41
CA PHE A 672 -15.12 -3.88 -34.28
C PHE A 672 -16.33 -4.68 -34.75
N SER A 673 -16.33 -5.11 -36.02
CA SER A 673 -17.34 -6.05 -36.48
C SER A 673 -17.23 -7.36 -35.69
N PRO A 674 -18.33 -8.08 -35.44
CA PRO A 674 -18.31 -9.38 -34.74
C PRO A 674 -17.43 -10.44 -35.42
N CYS A 675 -17.11 -10.27 -36.71
CA CYS A 675 -16.21 -11.12 -37.48
C CYS A 675 -14.75 -10.63 -37.51
N ASP A 676 -14.41 -9.59 -36.74
CA ASP A 676 -13.11 -8.89 -36.65
C ASP A 676 -12.55 -8.32 -37.94
N ARG A 677 -13.25 -8.46 -39.07
CA ARG A 677 -12.77 -8.02 -40.39
C ARG A 677 -12.81 -6.50 -40.56
N TRP A 678 -13.71 -5.82 -39.85
CA TRP A 678 -13.98 -4.40 -40.04
C TRP A 678 -13.84 -3.64 -38.73
N LEU A 679 -13.30 -2.44 -38.81
CA LEU A 679 -13.34 -1.45 -37.73
C LEU A 679 -14.13 -0.24 -38.21
N ALA A 680 -15.25 0.04 -37.55
CA ALA A 680 -16.07 1.22 -37.80
C ALA A 680 -15.62 2.35 -36.87
N PHE A 681 -15.25 3.49 -37.45
CA PHE A 681 -14.86 4.68 -36.70
C PHE A 681 -15.61 5.92 -37.18
N PHE A 682 -16.31 6.58 -36.25
CA PHE A 682 -17.10 7.78 -36.52
C PHE A 682 -16.28 9.05 -36.33
N LEU A 683 -16.15 9.82 -37.41
CA LEU A 683 -15.48 11.11 -37.44
C LEU A 683 -16.48 12.24 -37.76
N PRO A 684 -16.13 13.51 -37.49
CA PRO A 684 -16.97 14.66 -37.83
C PRO A 684 -17.29 14.78 -39.33
N ASP A 685 -16.45 14.21 -40.20
CA ASP A 685 -16.63 14.16 -41.65
C ASP A 685 -17.34 12.89 -42.14
N GLY A 686 -17.82 12.03 -41.23
CA GLY A 686 -18.60 10.83 -41.53
C GLY A 686 -18.07 9.53 -40.90
N LEU A 687 -18.77 8.42 -41.17
CA LEU A 687 -18.35 7.08 -40.77
C LEU A 687 -17.29 6.55 -41.75
N LYS A 688 -16.12 6.15 -41.24
CA LYS A 688 -15.09 5.46 -42.00
C LYS A 688 -15.00 3.99 -41.57
N ILE A 689 -14.99 3.08 -42.54
CA ILE A 689 -14.75 1.64 -42.31
C ILE A 689 -13.31 1.32 -42.69
N TRP A 690 -12.61 0.67 -41.78
CA TRP A 690 -11.26 0.17 -41.97
C TRP A 690 -11.27 -1.35 -42.09
N ASP A 691 -10.52 -1.88 -43.05
CA ASP A 691 -10.21 -3.31 -43.09
C ASP A 691 -9.13 -3.62 -42.05
N THR A 692 -9.37 -4.52 -41.10
CA THR A 692 -8.42 -4.86 -40.03
C THR A 692 -7.23 -5.70 -40.51
N THR A 693 -7.29 -6.25 -41.74
CA THR A 693 -6.19 -7.02 -42.34
C THR A 693 -5.22 -6.12 -43.10
N THR A 694 -5.70 -5.03 -43.70
CA THR A 694 -4.89 -4.14 -44.53
C THR A 694 -4.73 -2.73 -43.96
N TRP A 695 -5.51 -2.37 -42.93
CA TRP A 695 -5.62 -1.03 -42.33
C TRP A 695 -5.83 0.07 -43.36
N LYS A 696 -6.59 -0.23 -44.43
CA LYS A 696 -7.01 0.75 -45.44
C LYS A 696 -8.49 1.06 -45.30
N ILE A 697 -8.84 2.29 -45.62
CA ILE A 697 -10.25 2.74 -45.67
C ILE A 697 -10.92 2.03 -46.85
N GLN A 698 -11.96 1.26 -46.55
CA GLN A 698 -12.76 0.56 -47.56
C GLN A 698 -14.01 1.34 -47.98
N GLY A 699 -14.53 2.20 -47.10
CA GLY A 699 -15.68 3.05 -47.39
C GLY A 699 -15.77 4.24 -46.43
N GLN A 700 -16.25 5.38 -46.95
CA GLN A 700 -16.60 6.56 -46.16
C GLN A 700 -18.05 6.93 -46.47
N PHE A 701 -18.87 7.07 -45.43
CA PHE A 701 -20.23 7.58 -45.52
C PHE A 701 -20.26 8.97 -44.93
N ARG A 702 -21.00 9.89 -45.55
CA ARG A 702 -21.28 11.21 -45.00
C ARG A 702 -22.76 11.33 -44.63
N PRO A 703 -23.24 10.68 -43.56
CA PRO A 703 -24.53 11.06 -43.01
C PRO A 703 -24.43 12.49 -42.47
N GLY A 704 -25.56 13.16 -42.27
CA GLY A 704 -25.59 14.33 -41.39
C GLY A 704 -25.11 13.97 -39.97
N PHE A 705 -25.20 14.91 -39.03
CA PHE A 705 -24.88 14.68 -37.62
C PHE A 705 -25.38 13.30 -37.13
N VAL A 706 -24.51 12.41 -36.64
CA VAL A 706 -24.89 11.05 -36.20
C VAL A 706 -25.00 11.02 -34.68
N TRP A 707 -26.13 10.52 -34.17
CA TRP A 707 -26.45 10.46 -32.74
C TRP A 707 -26.12 9.11 -32.10
N ASN A 708 -26.29 8.00 -32.82
CA ASN A 708 -26.05 6.63 -32.32
C ASN A 708 -25.84 5.64 -33.49
N SER A 709 -25.18 4.51 -33.26
CA SER A 709 -24.93 3.46 -34.26
C SER A 709 -24.80 2.08 -33.65
N SER A 710 -25.09 1.04 -34.43
CA SER A 710 -24.88 -0.35 -34.01
C SER A 710 -24.51 -1.24 -35.20
N LEU A 711 -23.53 -2.12 -35.02
CA LEU A 711 -23.11 -3.13 -35.99
C LEU A 711 -23.89 -4.45 -35.83
N SER A 712 -24.23 -5.08 -36.96
CA SER A 712 -24.79 -6.43 -37.02
C SER A 712 -23.70 -7.48 -37.29
N SER A 713 -23.95 -8.71 -36.83
CA SER A 713 -23.22 -9.92 -37.22
C SER A 713 -23.21 -10.17 -38.74
N ASN A 714 -24.20 -9.65 -39.47
CA ASN A 714 -24.34 -9.81 -40.93
C ASN A 714 -23.69 -8.68 -41.75
N ASN A 715 -22.73 -7.94 -41.19
CA ASN A 715 -22.07 -6.79 -41.84
C ASN A 715 -23.03 -5.64 -42.21
N LEU A 716 -24.08 -5.44 -41.41
CA LEU A 716 -24.97 -4.29 -41.53
C LEU A 716 -24.65 -3.25 -40.47
N VAL A 717 -24.85 -1.96 -40.76
CA VAL A 717 -24.75 -0.87 -39.79
C VAL A 717 -26.06 -0.11 -39.71
N LEU A 718 -26.51 0.13 -38.47
CA LEU A 718 -27.56 1.09 -38.15
C LEU A 718 -26.93 2.44 -37.85
N LEU A 719 -27.45 3.50 -38.45
CA LEU A 719 -27.10 4.89 -38.15
C LEU A 719 -28.34 5.65 -37.73
N LEU A 720 -28.29 6.34 -36.60
CA LEU A 720 -29.29 7.32 -36.22
C LEU A 720 -28.74 8.71 -36.54
N ASP A 721 -29.37 9.44 -37.45
CA ASP A 721 -28.98 10.82 -37.73
C ASP A 721 -29.67 11.83 -36.79
N GLY A 722 -29.17 13.06 -36.77
CA GLY A 722 -29.66 14.16 -35.93
C GLY A 722 -31.02 14.70 -36.35
N ARG A 723 -31.58 14.19 -37.45
CA ARG A 723 -32.97 14.43 -37.86
C ARG A 723 -33.90 13.32 -37.35
N ASN A 724 -33.38 12.41 -36.52
CA ASN A 724 -34.07 11.26 -35.97
C ASN A 724 -34.55 10.31 -37.09
N THR A 725 -33.67 10.01 -38.04
CA THR A 725 -33.86 8.98 -39.06
C THR A 725 -32.90 7.84 -38.83
N VAL A 726 -33.39 6.61 -38.97
CA VAL A 726 -32.60 5.38 -38.79
C VAL A 726 -32.28 4.83 -40.16
N GLU A 727 -31.00 4.77 -40.51
CA GLU A 727 -30.51 4.25 -41.77
C GLU A 727 -29.84 2.88 -41.56
N ILE A 728 -30.12 1.93 -42.44
CA ILE A 728 -29.48 0.63 -42.50
C ILE A 728 -28.55 0.61 -43.71
N TRP A 729 -27.27 0.34 -43.47
CA TRP A 729 -26.22 0.29 -44.47
C TRP A 729 -25.60 -1.10 -44.57
N ASP A 730 -25.28 -1.53 -45.78
CA ASP A 730 -24.45 -2.71 -46.04
C ASP A 730 -22.97 -2.30 -46.04
N LEU A 731 -22.17 -2.88 -45.14
CA LEU A 731 -20.73 -2.60 -45.04
C LEU A 731 -19.93 -3.21 -46.20
N HIS A 732 -20.39 -4.33 -46.77
CA HIS A 732 -19.69 -5.02 -47.84
C HIS A 732 -19.92 -4.33 -49.18
N ALA A 733 -21.18 -3.96 -49.47
CA ALA A 733 -21.56 -3.27 -50.70
C ALA A 733 -21.42 -1.73 -50.61
N CYS A 734 -21.11 -1.19 -49.43
CA CYS A 734 -21.08 0.24 -49.13
C CYS A 734 -22.34 1.00 -49.60
N LYS A 735 -23.52 0.41 -49.39
CA LYS A 735 -24.79 0.91 -49.93
C LYS A 735 -25.87 1.01 -48.86
N LEU A 736 -26.66 2.08 -48.92
CA LEU A 736 -27.85 2.24 -48.11
C LEU A 736 -28.89 1.19 -48.53
N ILE A 737 -29.34 0.38 -47.57
CA ILE A 737 -30.38 -0.64 -47.75
C ILE A 737 -31.75 -0.05 -47.48
N SER A 738 -31.90 0.67 -46.37
CA SER A 738 -33.21 1.17 -45.92
C SER A 738 -33.08 2.40 -45.03
N THR A 739 -34.10 3.25 -45.04
CA THR A 739 -34.24 4.40 -44.14
C THR A 739 -35.61 4.36 -43.48
N PHE A 740 -35.62 4.63 -42.17
CA PHE A 740 -36.81 4.83 -41.34
C PHE A 740 -36.83 6.31 -40.94
N SER A 741 -37.90 7.02 -41.30
CA SER A 741 -38.03 8.44 -40.98
C SER A 741 -38.75 8.64 -39.65
N ARG A 742 -38.54 9.80 -39.02
CA ARG A 742 -39.22 10.22 -37.78
C ARG A 742 -40.75 10.05 -37.81
N ALA A 743 -41.38 10.14 -38.98
CA ALA A 743 -42.82 9.99 -39.14
C ALA A 743 -43.34 8.57 -38.85
N LEU A 744 -42.46 7.57 -38.79
CA LEU A 744 -42.81 6.17 -38.57
C LEU A 744 -42.88 5.79 -37.08
N TYR A 745 -42.22 6.54 -36.18
CA TYR A 745 -42.14 6.19 -34.76
C TYR A 745 -43.36 6.69 -33.99
N ARG A 746 -43.93 5.85 -33.12
CA ARG A 746 -45.17 6.21 -32.39
C ARG A 746 -44.92 7.11 -31.18
N HIS A 747 -43.71 7.10 -30.61
CA HIS A 747 -43.43 7.73 -29.31
C HIS A 747 -42.34 8.83 -29.29
N GLY A 748 -41.82 9.23 -30.46
CA GLY A 748 -40.99 10.45 -30.59
C GLY A 748 -39.54 10.20 -30.98
N PHE A 749 -38.60 10.83 -30.26
CA PHE A 749 -37.16 10.78 -30.55
C PHE A 749 -36.58 9.42 -30.14
N VAL A 750 -35.81 8.77 -31.01
CA VAL A 750 -35.16 7.49 -30.75
C VAL A 750 -33.89 7.78 -29.96
N GLU A 751 -33.74 7.15 -28.80
CA GLU A 751 -32.61 7.35 -27.89
C GLU A 751 -31.57 6.22 -28.03
N ASN A 752 -32.02 5.00 -28.31
CA ASN A 752 -31.14 3.84 -28.46
C ASN A 752 -31.65 2.82 -29.49
N MET A 753 -30.73 2.05 -30.10
CA MET A 753 -31.05 1.11 -31.18
C MET A 753 -30.13 -0.11 -31.17
N ALA A 754 -30.65 -1.28 -31.52
CA ALA A 754 -29.85 -2.49 -31.68
C ALA A 754 -30.46 -3.45 -32.72
N PHE A 755 -29.60 -4.22 -33.39
CA PHE A 755 -30.04 -5.36 -34.20
C PHE A 755 -30.38 -6.57 -33.32
N TYR A 756 -31.39 -7.33 -33.73
CA TYR A 756 -31.53 -8.72 -33.26
C TYR A 756 -30.35 -9.58 -33.79
N PRO A 757 -29.89 -10.61 -33.05
CA PRO A 757 -28.76 -11.45 -33.46
C PRO A 757 -28.88 -12.10 -34.85
N ASN A 758 -30.10 -12.30 -35.34
CA ASN A 758 -30.39 -12.85 -36.67
C ASN A 758 -30.44 -11.80 -37.80
N GLY A 759 -30.32 -10.50 -37.48
CA GLY A 759 -30.31 -9.39 -38.44
C GLY A 759 -31.65 -9.04 -39.09
N LEU A 760 -32.74 -9.73 -38.73
CA LEU A 760 -34.06 -9.57 -39.38
C LEU A 760 -34.97 -8.55 -38.67
N ARG A 761 -34.65 -8.20 -37.42
CA ARG A 761 -35.43 -7.27 -36.60
C ARG A 761 -34.55 -6.18 -35.98
N LEU A 762 -35.18 -5.05 -35.71
CA LEU A 762 -34.58 -3.85 -35.15
C LEU A 762 -35.31 -3.47 -33.86
N GLU A 763 -34.58 -3.18 -32.79
CA GLU A 763 -35.16 -2.61 -31.57
C GLU A 763 -34.86 -1.11 -31.50
N LEU A 764 -35.90 -0.31 -31.25
CA LEU A 764 -35.83 1.14 -31.10
C LEU A 764 -36.38 1.55 -29.72
N ALA A 765 -35.56 2.19 -28.89
CA ALA A 765 -35.98 2.74 -27.61
C ALA A 765 -36.33 4.23 -27.75
N SER A 766 -37.53 4.63 -27.34
CA SER A 766 -38.00 6.03 -27.36
C SER A 766 -38.83 6.35 -26.12
N ARG A 767 -38.39 7.34 -25.32
CA ARG A 767 -39.11 7.89 -24.15
C ARG A 767 -39.70 6.83 -23.20
N GLY A 768 -38.88 5.84 -22.82
CA GLY A 768 -39.29 4.78 -21.89
C GLY A 768 -40.07 3.62 -22.52
N ASN A 769 -40.38 3.68 -23.82
CA ASN A 769 -40.98 2.58 -24.58
C ASN A 769 -39.94 1.90 -25.47
N LEU A 770 -40.09 0.59 -25.65
CA LEU A 770 -39.28 -0.21 -26.58
C LEU A 770 -40.18 -0.67 -27.74
N GLU A 771 -39.82 -0.27 -28.96
CA GLU A 771 -40.50 -0.67 -30.20
C GLU A 771 -39.64 -1.71 -30.94
N ILE A 772 -40.26 -2.82 -31.34
CA ILE A 772 -39.62 -3.86 -32.16
C ILE A 772 -40.14 -3.74 -33.59
N TRP A 773 -39.22 -3.66 -34.53
CA TRP A 773 -39.47 -3.40 -35.95
C TRP A 773 -39.00 -4.57 -36.81
N ASP A 774 -39.78 -4.90 -37.83
CA ASP A 774 -39.35 -5.78 -38.91
C ASP A 774 -38.55 -4.96 -39.93
N CYS A 775 -37.30 -5.36 -40.19
CA CYS A 775 -36.43 -4.62 -41.10
C CYS A 775 -36.91 -4.68 -42.56
N ALA A 776 -37.55 -5.79 -42.97
CA ALA A 776 -37.99 -6.02 -44.35
C ALA A 776 -39.37 -5.39 -44.61
N ALA A 777 -40.32 -5.54 -43.67
CA ALA A 777 -41.67 -4.99 -43.81
C ALA A 777 -41.75 -3.48 -43.48
N LYS A 778 -40.74 -2.92 -42.79
CA LYS A 778 -40.74 -1.56 -42.25
C LYS A 778 -41.94 -1.25 -41.36
N GLU A 779 -42.38 -2.24 -40.59
CA GLU A 779 -43.52 -2.12 -39.68
C GLU A 779 -43.10 -2.40 -38.24
N CYS A 780 -43.72 -1.67 -37.31
CA CYS A 780 -43.61 -1.94 -35.89
C CYS A 780 -44.42 -3.21 -35.56
N ILE A 781 -43.71 -4.28 -35.18
CA ILE A 781 -44.30 -5.57 -34.81
C ILE A 781 -44.91 -5.47 -33.41
N GLN A 782 -44.22 -4.80 -32.48
CA GLN A 782 -44.59 -4.79 -31.06
C GLN A 782 -44.10 -3.53 -30.35
N VAL A 783 -44.94 -2.98 -29.46
CA VAL A 783 -44.57 -1.91 -28.53
C VAL A 783 -44.64 -2.43 -27.10
N VAL A 784 -43.57 -2.27 -26.34
CA VAL A 784 -43.48 -2.63 -24.93
C VAL A 784 -43.53 -1.34 -24.10
N ASN A 785 -44.70 -1.07 -23.49
CA ASN A 785 -44.89 0.05 -22.57
C ASN A 785 -44.42 -0.37 -21.16
N ARG A 786 -43.47 0.36 -20.56
CA ARG A 786 -43.10 0.21 -19.14
C ARG A 786 -43.07 1.58 -18.44
N ARG A 787 -43.29 1.57 -17.11
CA ARG A 787 -43.35 2.79 -16.28
C ARG A 787 -42.06 3.63 -16.36
N PRO A 788 -42.14 4.96 -16.14
CA PRO A 788 -41.06 5.93 -16.39
C PRO A 788 -39.80 5.76 -15.52
N ASP A 789 -39.83 4.87 -14.54
CA ASP A 789 -38.93 4.90 -13.38
C ASP A 789 -37.61 4.13 -13.64
N ILE A 790 -37.50 3.44 -14.78
CA ILE A 790 -36.37 2.53 -15.08
C ILE A 790 -35.39 3.12 -16.10
N ILE A 791 -35.76 4.13 -16.89
CA ILE A 791 -34.87 4.79 -17.85
C ILE A 791 -34.94 6.30 -17.59
N SER A 792 -34.01 6.82 -16.79
CA SER A 792 -33.88 8.26 -16.57
C SER A 792 -33.18 8.91 -17.78
N TRP A 793 -33.47 10.18 -18.02
CA TRP A 793 -32.86 11.02 -19.06
C TRP A 793 -31.31 11.12 -19.00
N GLU A 794 -30.69 10.60 -17.94
CA GLU A 794 -29.24 10.67 -17.69
C GLU A 794 -28.48 9.40 -18.12
N ASP A 795 -29.17 8.28 -18.40
CA ASP A 795 -28.54 6.96 -18.56
C ASP A 795 -28.39 6.54 -20.03
N LYS A 796 -27.23 6.84 -20.64
CA LYS A 796 -26.87 6.51 -22.04
C LYS A 796 -26.39 5.06 -22.29
N ARG A 797 -26.73 4.07 -21.47
CA ARG A 797 -26.15 2.70 -21.60
C ARG A 797 -26.91 1.85 -22.65
N PRO A 798 -26.21 1.03 -23.46
CA PRO A 798 -26.84 0.17 -24.47
C PRO A 798 -27.65 -0.98 -23.85
N VAL A 799 -28.78 -1.30 -24.47
CA VAL A 799 -29.54 -2.53 -24.22
C VAL A 799 -28.89 -3.63 -25.05
N GLN A 800 -28.58 -4.78 -24.44
CA GLN A 800 -27.95 -5.94 -25.11
C GLN A 800 -28.80 -7.20 -24.93
N LEU A 801 -29.05 -7.89 -26.04
CA LEU A 801 -29.67 -9.21 -26.10
C LEU A 801 -28.61 -10.32 -26.00
N THR A 802 -28.97 -11.45 -25.37
CA THR A 802 -28.16 -12.67 -25.41
C THR A 802 -28.31 -13.37 -26.77
N ASN A 803 -27.31 -14.19 -27.14
CA ASN A 803 -27.21 -14.85 -28.45
C ASN A 803 -28.39 -15.78 -28.80
N ASP A 804 -29.17 -16.19 -27.81
CA ASP A 804 -30.36 -17.04 -27.91
C ASP A 804 -31.68 -16.24 -28.07
N GLY A 805 -31.66 -14.91 -27.87
CA GLY A 805 -32.84 -14.04 -27.99
C GLY A 805 -33.87 -14.17 -26.86
N GLU A 806 -33.54 -14.88 -25.78
CA GLU A 806 -34.44 -15.14 -24.64
C GLU A 806 -34.29 -14.15 -23.48
N TRP A 807 -33.16 -13.43 -23.41
CA TRP A 807 -32.85 -12.49 -22.33
C TRP A 807 -32.53 -11.09 -22.84
N VAL A 808 -33.04 -10.09 -22.13
CA VAL A 808 -32.71 -8.67 -22.36
C VAL A 808 -31.93 -8.16 -21.16
N THR A 809 -30.78 -7.53 -21.41
CA THR A 809 -29.97 -6.92 -20.35
C THR A 809 -30.28 -5.43 -20.26
N VAL A 810 -30.89 -5.00 -19.15
CA VAL A 810 -31.17 -3.58 -18.87
C VAL A 810 -30.44 -3.22 -17.58
N LYS A 811 -29.57 -2.20 -17.61
CA LYS A 811 -28.70 -1.80 -16.47
C LYS A 811 -27.83 -2.95 -15.92
N GLY A 812 -27.40 -3.89 -16.77
CA GLY A 812 -26.60 -5.05 -16.35
C GLY A 812 -27.40 -6.16 -15.66
N LYS A 813 -28.74 -6.02 -15.52
CA LYS A 813 -29.62 -7.07 -15.01
C LYS A 813 -30.21 -7.86 -16.19
N ARG A 814 -30.11 -9.19 -16.15
CA ARG A 814 -30.75 -10.09 -17.13
C ARG A 814 -32.23 -10.22 -16.81
N VAL A 815 -33.09 -9.87 -17.77
CA VAL A 815 -34.55 -10.00 -17.65
C VAL A 815 -35.01 -11.06 -18.64
N LEU A 816 -35.72 -12.07 -18.15
CA LEU A 816 -36.32 -13.11 -18.99
C LEU A 816 -37.43 -12.51 -19.86
N TRP A 817 -37.35 -12.69 -21.17
CA TRP A 817 -38.39 -12.27 -22.10
C TRP A 817 -39.41 -13.40 -22.29
N VAL A 818 -40.65 -13.19 -21.82
CA VAL A 818 -41.77 -14.12 -22.06
C VAL A 818 -42.69 -13.54 -23.14
N PRO A 819 -42.79 -14.19 -24.33
CA PRO A 819 -43.69 -13.77 -25.41
C PRO A 819 -45.13 -13.60 -24.91
N SER A 820 -45.87 -12.65 -25.48
CA SER A 820 -47.25 -12.34 -25.08
C SER A 820 -48.19 -13.55 -25.10
N GLN A 821 -47.94 -14.52 -25.97
CA GLN A 821 -48.70 -15.78 -26.08
C GLN A 821 -48.51 -16.74 -24.89
N TYR A 822 -47.48 -16.53 -24.05
CA TYR A 822 -47.17 -17.36 -22.87
C TYR A 822 -47.37 -16.61 -21.54
N ARG A 823 -47.96 -15.41 -21.56
CA ARG A 823 -48.37 -14.71 -20.33
C ARG A 823 -49.66 -15.35 -19.78
N PRO A 824 -49.78 -15.63 -18.47
CA PRO A 824 -51.05 -16.06 -17.90
C PRO A 824 -52.11 -15.00 -18.17
N ARG A 825 -53.25 -15.40 -18.76
CA ARG A 825 -54.42 -14.52 -18.90
C ARG A 825 -55.09 -14.40 -17.53
N PHE A 826 -54.82 -13.32 -16.82
CA PHE A 826 -55.58 -12.96 -15.62
C PHE A 826 -56.94 -12.42 -16.06
N THR A 827 -58.01 -13.13 -15.69
CA THR A 827 -59.37 -12.61 -15.73
C THR A 827 -59.59 -11.80 -14.45
N SER A 828 -60.23 -10.65 -14.62
CA SER A 828 -60.43 -9.60 -13.62
C SER A 828 -61.19 -10.05 -12.38
N ASP A 829 -60.72 -9.55 -11.24
CA ASP A 829 -61.42 -9.26 -9.97
C ASP A 829 -62.92 -9.62 -9.87
N GLU A 830 -63.24 -10.58 -9.00
CA GLU A 830 -64.38 -10.47 -8.07
C GLU A 830 -63.94 -10.90 -6.65
N ASP A 831 -63.98 -9.91 -5.75
CA ASP A 831 -64.13 -9.93 -4.28
C ASP A 831 -63.84 -11.20 -3.45
N VAL A 832 -62.72 -11.21 -2.70
CA VAL A 832 -62.65 -11.79 -1.33
C VAL A 832 -61.59 -11.05 -0.48
N PRO A 833 -61.90 -10.60 0.75
CA PRO A 833 -60.93 -10.01 1.67
C PRO A 833 -60.22 -11.10 2.49
N GLY A 834 -58.90 -11.24 2.32
CA GLY A 834 -58.06 -12.07 3.21
C GLY A 834 -56.80 -12.62 2.57
N HIS A 835 -55.67 -11.95 2.80
CA HIS A 835 -54.28 -12.43 2.69
C HIS A 835 -53.75 -12.97 1.33
N GLN A 836 -52.82 -12.19 0.76
CA GLN A 836 -51.50 -12.58 0.18
C GLN A 836 -51.47 -13.64 -0.95
N LYS A 837 -50.86 -13.42 -2.13
CA LYS A 837 -49.54 -12.82 -2.43
C LYS A 837 -49.49 -12.38 -3.90
N ALA A 838 -49.11 -11.12 -4.13
CA ALA A 838 -48.27 -10.82 -5.28
C ALA A 838 -46.91 -11.49 -5.03
N VAL A 839 -46.43 -12.29 -5.98
CA VAL A 839 -45.01 -12.69 -5.98
C VAL A 839 -44.25 -11.46 -6.48
N ASP A 840 -43.85 -10.64 -5.52
CA ASP A 840 -42.88 -9.58 -5.70
C ASP A 840 -41.52 -10.28 -5.88
N CYS A 841 -40.97 -10.23 -7.10
CA CYS A 841 -39.71 -10.89 -7.43
C CYS A 841 -38.55 -10.09 -6.84
N ASN A 842 -38.28 -10.26 -5.55
CA ASN A 842 -37.06 -9.79 -4.91
C ASN A 842 -35.90 -10.77 -5.16
N GLU A 843 -34.91 -10.27 -5.89
CA GLU A 843 -33.45 -10.47 -5.93
C GLU A 843 -32.73 -11.82 -5.65
N SER A 844 -33.33 -12.97 -5.32
CA SER A 844 -32.49 -14.15 -4.95
C SER A 844 -33.03 -15.57 -5.23
N GLY A 845 -33.54 -15.85 -6.44
CA GLY A 845 -33.90 -17.23 -6.85
C GLY A 845 -33.67 -17.53 -8.34
N ILE A 846 -33.48 -18.82 -8.69
CA ILE A 846 -33.41 -19.31 -10.09
C ILE A 846 -34.66 -20.16 -10.37
N ALA A 847 -35.30 -19.91 -11.53
CA ALA A 847 -36.31 -20.78 -12.10
C ALA A 847 -35.69 -21.63 -13.21
N ILE A 848 -35.88 -22.95 -13.16
CA ILE A 848 -35.46 -23.87 -14.23
C ILE A 848 -36.73 -24.45 -14.87
N LEU A 849 -36.80 -24.34 -16.19
CA LEU A 849 -37.78 -25.06 -17.01
C LEU A 849 -37.19 -26.43 -17.35
N ASP A 850 -37.89 -27.48 -16.93
CA ASP A 850 -37.62 -28.84 -17.43
C ASP A 850 -38.34 -29.04 -18.78
N ASN A 851 -37.86 -29.97 -19.60
CA ASN A 851 -38.34 -30.40 -20.92
C ASN A 851 -39.80 -30.92 -20.93
N CYS A 852 -40.54 -30.77 -19.84
CA CYS A 852 -41.94 -31.14 -19.66
C CYS A 852 -42.83 -29.94 -19.27
N ASP A 853 -42.39 -28.70 -19.54
CA ASP A 853 -43.13 -27.45 -19.32
C ASP A 853 -43.56 -27.20 -17.85
N ARG A 854 -42.76 -27.67 -16.89
CA ARG A 854 -42.95 -27.37 -15.46
C ARG A 854 -41.93 -26.35 -14.99
N VAL A 855 -42.38 -25.34 -14.26
CA VAL A 855 -41.50 -24.34 -13.63
C VAL A 855 -41.11 -24.82 -12.24
N ILE A 856 -39.83 -25.12 -12.04
CA ILE A 856 -39.28 -25.47 -10.73
C ILE A 856 -38.60 -24.23 -10.15
N TYR A 857 -39.08 -23.77 -9.00
CA TYR A 857 -38.49 -22.66 -8.26
C TYR A 857 -37.54 -23.18 -7.18
N ILE A 858 -36.32 -22.66 -7.15
CA ILE A 858 -35.33 -22.94 -6.11
C ILE A 858 -35.05 -21.64 -5.36
N ASP A 859 -35.47 -21.59 -4.10
CA ASP A 859 -35.14 -20.54 -3.14
C ASP A 859 -33.83 -20.91 -2.43
N PHE A 860 -32.84 -20.02 -2.43
CA PHE A 860 -31.54 -20.28 -1.81
C PHE A 860 -31.52 -20.05 -0.30
N ASP A 861 -32.55 -19.40 0.28
CA ASP A 861 -32.58 -19.06 1.70
C ASP A 861 -33.36 -20.07 2.58
N VAL A 862 -33.99 -21.09 1.99
CA VAL A 862 -34.68 -22.16 2.75
C VAL A 862 -34.37 -23.55 2.16
N PRO A 863 -33.86 -24.53 2.94
CA PRO A 863 -33.54 -25.87 2.43
C PRO A 863 -34.79 -26.76 2.36
N LYS A 864 -35.82 -26.35 1.61
CA LYS A 864 -36.96 -27.19 1.26
C LYS A 864 -37.41 -26.93 -0.18
N ILE A 865 -37.32 -27.98 -1.00
CA ILE A 865 -37.96 -28.02 -2.31
C ILE A 865 -39.47 -28.12 -2.06
N VAL A 866 -40.21 -27.05 -2.33
CA VAL A 866 -41.68 -27.08 -2.34
C VAL A 866 -42.11 -27.31 -3.79
N LEU A 867 -42.57 -28.52 -4.09
CA LEU A 867 -43.31 -28.84 -5.32
C LEU A 867 -44.81 -28.73 -5.04
N ASN A 868 -45.53 -27.92 -5.83
CA ASN A 868 -46.95 -28.06 -6.23
C ASN A 868 -47.44 -26.72 -6.81
N PHE A 869 -48.13 -26.62 -7.96
CA PHE A 869 -48.64 -27.58 -8.95
C PHE A 869 -48.50 -26.95 -10.34
#